data_AF-A0ABD2CWL5-F1
#
_entry.id   AF-A0ABD2CWL5-F1
#
_cell.length_a   1.000
_cell.length_b   1.000
_cell.length_c   1.000
_cell.angle_alpha   90.00
_cell.angle_beta   90.00
_cell.angle_gamma   90.00
#
_symmetry.space_group_name_H-M   'P 1'
#
loop_
_entity.id
_entity.type
_entity.pdbx_description
1 polymer ?
#
loop_
_entity_poly.entity_id
_entity_poly.type
_entity_poly.pdbx_seq_one_letter_code
_entity_poly.pdbx_strand_id
1 'polypeptide(L)'
;MFIEEAPNERLAHTSTYNMYLLCMNNFFDGFNMSIASECIQLSSGYSMPLIGIGTYKIHGKETIYQVIDESLKVGFRSIDTAAVYRNEEEIGDALKELLPKYNLRREDIFVTTKLAPSENGDPEGIQRSVLKSLKSLGLSYIDLYLIHWPGAARIPENSQQNKDLRACTWEKLVELHNQGLIRSIGVSNYTVDHLKQLLNNYYGVKPAVNQVECHPHYRQEELIKFCNAEGIHIQAYSSLGTSTNTNLLKDPVVNIIASEINVSPARLLLKWALQQGIGVIPKAVKKEHIRDNINLNFIIDTKQMKILSSLPQIKYAWDPKNYQRNTMNDLPNKVAKLCIEKYNALKKSGKPTDNEWTILSGILLKTECESLSVVSLATGTKCLGGSELIKTAPHERGSRLSDSHAEILARRAFLRYLYDQIDIVLSGFKSNILFLNKENKLEMYPSISFHFFSSQSPCGDCSIFPKDDIDEEECPTKIRKTMHNDKETMTLELSVSEINTDIHRTGAKCLKTEQHQDPKLPGANYHITGPLRTKPGRGDPTLSLSCSDKMAKWNIIGVQGSLLSLLISTIKLESITIGKGCPFSLEAMERGLCKRFSNKLHVPKIFQADIAFAQRKEGKRINPCPSSIIWCAVRKSDLEIAVQGRKQGVTKKKKGHNLLVSRRALLETCLKICDKYKNIKTDIFHPKRITYYDCKQWSVQYQSTWNQLKREFFISWPDKPLYLQDFIL
;
A
#
# COMPACT_ATOMS: atom_id res chain seq x y z
N MET A 1 29.04 43.42 -41.37
CA MET A 1 29.69 44.39 -40.46
C MET A 1 29.20 44.09 -39.05
N PHE A 2 30.06 44.29 -38.08
CA PHE A 2 30.19 43.48 -36.87
C PHE A 2 29.11 43.66 -35.79
N ILE A 3 29.01 42.58 -35.01
CA ILE A 3 28.51 42.35 -33.64
C ILE A 3 28.55 43.57 -32.71
N GLU A 4 27.52 43.74 -31.87
CA GLU A 4 27.65 44.18 -30.47
C GLU A 4 26.44 43.73 -29.61
N GLU A 5 26.68 43.66 -28.30
CA GLU A 5 26.12 42.76 -27.28
C GLU A 5 24.74 43.16 -26.68
N ALA A 6 24.11 42.19 -26.00
CA ALA A 6 22.97 42.37 -25.11
C ALA A 6 23.38 42.99 -23.75
N PRO A 7 22.43 43.54 -22.97
CA PRO A 7 22.11 42.85 -21.71
C PRO A 7 20.63 42.93 -21.21
N ASN A 8 20.20 41.83 -20.59
CA ASN A 8 19.33 41.66 -19.40
C ASN A 8 18.08 42.54 -19.19
N GLU A 9 16.90 41.91 -19.25
CA GLU A 9 15.72 42.29 -18.45
C GLU A 9 15.30 41.17 -17.50
N ARG A 10 15.39 41.45 -16.19
CA ARG A 10 14.78 40.67 -15.11
C ARG A 10 13.59 41.44 -14.53
N LEU A 11 12.50 40.71 -14.35
CA LEU A 11 11.49 40.83 -13.29
C LEU A 11 10.53 42.04 -13.30
N ALA A 12 9.32 41.81 -13.83
CA ALA A 12 8.09 42.47 -13.37
C ALA A 12 6.86 41.55 -13.60
N HIS A 13 6.72 40.49 -12.79
CA HIS A 13 5.50 39.66 -12.73
C HIS A 13 5.08 39.45 -11.27
N THR A 14 4.57 40.50 -10.63
CA THR A 14 3.81 40.41 -9.37
C THR A 14 2.87 41.60 -9.27
N SER A 15 1.63 41.50 -9.76
CA SER A 15 0.55 42.45 -9.38
C SER A 15 -0.89 42.07 -9.75
N THR A 16 -1.16 41.11 -10.64
CA THR A 16 -2.55 40.82 -11.06
C THR A 16 -3.45 40.20 -9.97
N TYR A 17 -2.87 39.57 -8.95
CA TYR A 17 -3.63 38.94 -7.85
C TYR A 17 -4.21 39.95 -6.84
N ASN A 18 -3.50 41.04 -6.57
CA ASN A 18 -4.00 42.09 -5.66
C ASN A 18 -5.09 42.95 -6.32
N MET A 19 -5.04 43.14 -7.64
CA MET A 19 -6.03 43.93 -8.36
C MET A 19 -7.40 43.24 -8.44
N TYR A 20 -7.43 41.90 -8.49
CA TYR A 20 -8.68 41.13 -8.47
C TYR A 20 -9.36 41.12 -7.07
N LEU A 21 -8.56 41.04 -6.00
CA LEU A 21 -9.05 41.14 -4.62
C LEU A 21 -9.54 42.56 -4.27
N LEU A 22 -8.89 43.60 -4.81
CA LEU A 22 -9.32 44.99 -4.64
C LEU A 22 -10.59 45.33 -5.44
N CYS A 23 -10.75 44.80 -6.66
CA CYS A 23 -11.99 45.00 -7.43
C CYS A 23 -13.19 44.26 -6.82
N MET A 24 -13.00 43.10 -6.18
CA MET A 24 -14.09 42.37 -5.52
C MET A 24 -14.53 43.03 -4.20
N ASN A 25 -13.60 43.66 -3.46
CA ASN A 25 -13.94 44.36 -2.22
C ASN A 25 -14.65 45.70 -2.45
N ASN A 26 -14.47 46.36 -3.60
CA ASN A 26 -15.07 47.66 -3.90
C ASN A 26 -16.45 47.57 -4.61
N PHE A 27 -16.98 46.37 -4.87
CA PHE A 27 -18.29 46.19 -5.52
C PHE A 27 -19.45 45.93 -4.54
N PHE A 28 -19.19 45.91 -3.22
CA PHE A 28 -20.19 45.60 -2.20
C PHE A 28 -20.82 46.82 -1.51
N ASP A 29 -20.60 48.03 -2.02
CA ASP A 29 -21.39 49.19 -1.63
C ASP A 29 -22.54 49.39 -2.61
N GLY A 30 -23.71 48.85 -2.27
CA GLY A 30 -24.97 49.50 -2.65
C GLY A 30 -26.02 48.77 -3.49
N PHE A 31 -25.91 47.46 -3.79
CA PHE A 31 -27.03 46.73 -4.41
C PHE A 31 -27.27 45.35 -3.78
N ASN A 32 -28.45 45.19 -3.21
CA ASN A 32 -28.95 43.98 -2.56
C ASN A 32 -29.32 42.92 -3.63
N MET A 33 -28.33 42.34 -4.31
CA MET A 33 -28.52 41.20 -5.22
C MET A 33 -28.57 39.90 -4.41
N SER A 34 -29.64 39.13 -4.61
CA SER A 34 -29.81 37.79 -4.03
C SER A 34 -28.70 36.83 -4.49
N ILE A 35 -27.97 36.20 -3.56
CA ILE A 35 -26.91 35.22 -3.86
C ILE A 35 -27.42 34.02 -4.68
N ALA A 36 -28.74 33.75 -4.68
CA ALA A 36 -29.37 32.75 -5.54
C ALA A 36 -29.17 33.01 -7.05
N SER A 37 -28.73 34.22 -7.43
CA SER A 37 -28.50 34.64 -8.82
C SER A 37 -27.02 34.74 -9.20
N GLU A 38 -26.09 34.40 -8.30
CA GLU A 38 -24.65 34.43 -8.62
C GLU A 38 -24.33 33.41 -9.73
N CYS A 39 -23.87 33.93 -10.86
CA CYS A 39 -23.47 33.14 -12.02
C CYS A 39 -22.02 33.43 -12.38
N ILE A 40 -21.36 32.44 -12.98
CA ILE A 40 -20.02 32.57 -13.54
C ILE A 40 -20.08 32.43 -15.06
N GLN A 41 -19.31 33.25 -15.76
CA GLN A 41 -19.11 33.10 -17.20
C GLN A 41 -18.11 31.97 -17.46
N LEU A 42 -18.57 30.90 -18.10
CA LEU A 42 -17.71 29.78 -18.48
C LEU A 42 -16.86 30.14 -19.70
N SER A 43 -15.74 29.43 -19.89
CA SER A 43 -14.87 29.59 -21.06
C SER A 43 -15.54 29.24 -22.39
N SER A 44 -16.67 28.53 -22.36
CA SER A 44 -17.56 28.27 -23.49
C SER A 44 -18.46 29.47 -23.87
N GLY A 45 -18.46 30.54 -23.08
CA GLY A 45 -19.31 31.72 -23.31
C GLY A 45 -20.73 31.64 -22.72
N TYR A 46 -21.08 30.54 -22.05
CA TYR A 46 -22.35 30.38 -21.35
C TYR A 46 -22.25 30.75 -19.87
N SER A 47 -23.34 31.24 -19.30
CA SER A 47 -23.42 31.58 -17.87
C SER A 47 -23.90 30.38 -17.07
N MET A 48 -23.21 30.05 -15.97
CA MET A 48 -23.56 28.94 -15.07
C MET A 48 -23.85 29.45 -13.67
N PRO A 49 -25.00 29.11 -13.04
CA PRO A 49 -25.25 29.41 -11.64
C PRO A 49 -24.22 28.72 -10.72
N LEU A 50 -23.69 29.45 -9.74
CA LEU A 50 -22.72 28.91 -8.78
C LEU A 50 -23.34 27.91 -7.80
N ILE A 51 -24.66 27.96 -7.60
CA ILE A 51 -25.38 27.08 -6.67
C ILE A 51 -26.32 26.19 -7.46
N GLY A 52 -26.13 24.87 -7.36
CA GLY A 52 -27.00 23.87 -7.97
C GLY A 52 -27.53 22.84 -6.98
N ILE A 53 -28.60 22.13 -7.35
CA ILE A 53 -29.10 21.00 -6.56
C ILE A 53 -28.46 19.69 -7.05
N GLY A 54 -27.77 19.00 -6.15
CA GLY A 54 -27.20 17.67 -6.44
C GLY A 54 -28.25 16.57 -6.31
N THR A 55 -28.35 15.69 -7.30
CA THR A 55 -29.39 14.63 -7.33
C THR A 55 -28.85 13.21 -7.07
N TYR A 56 -27.58 13.07 -6.71
CA TYR A 56 -26.97 11.77 -6.45
C TYR A 56 -27.72 10.97 -5.36
N LYS A 57 -28.06 9.71 -5.70
CA LYS A 57 -28.84 8.77 -4.86
C LYS A 57 -30.24 9.25 -4.48
N ILE A 58 -30.82 10.19 -5.23
CA ILE A 58 -32.26 10.49 -5.12
C ILE A 58 -32.97 9.60 -6.14
N HIS A 59 -33.89 8.77 -5.64
CA HIS A 59 -34.66 7.83 -6.43
C HIS A 59 -36.15 7.93 -6.09
N GLY A 60 -36.99 7.50 -7.04
CA GLY A 60 -38.43 7.55 -6.93
C GLY A 60 -39.00 8.83 -7.53
N LYS A 61 -39.96 8.66 -8.45
CA LYS A 61 -40.60 9.74 -9.20
C LYS A 61 -41.17 10.84 -8.29
N GLU A 62 -41.89 10.46 -7.24
CA GLU A 62 -42.47 11.41 -6.30
C GLU A 62 -41.40 12.22 -5.54
N THR A 63 -40.37 11.54 -5.01
CA THR A 63 -39.27 12.20 -4.29
C THR A 63 -38.54 13.20 -5.18
N ILE A 64 -38.25 12.83 -6.44
CA ILE A 64 -37.58 13.72 -7.39
C ILE A 64 -38.46 14.91 -7.71
N TYR A 65 -39.74 14.68 -8.01
CA TYR A 65 -40.69 15.76 -8.26
C TYR A 65 -40.72 16.74 -7.09
N GLN A 66 -40.83 16.26 -5.85
CA GLN A 66 -40.85 17.12 -4.65
C GLN A 66 -39.54 17.92 -4.47
N VAL A 67 -38.39 17.30 -4.75
CA VAL A 67 -37.08 17.98 -4.67
C VAL A 67 -36.97 19.06 -5.72
N ILE A 68 -37.29 18.77 -6.99
CA ILE A 68 -37.21 19.75 -8.08
C ILE A 68 -38.24 20.86 -7.85
N ASP A 69 -39.46 20.55 -7.41
CA ASP A 69 -40.50 21.53 -7.11
C ASP A 69 -40.03 22.53 -6.04
N GLU A 70 -39.54 22.02 -4.90
CA GLU A 70 -39.03 22.88 -3.84
C GLU A 70 -37.78 23.65 -4.29
N SER A 71 -36.86 23.03 -5.02
CA SER A 71 -35.66 23.68 -5.55
C SER A 71 -36.01 24.87 -6.45
N LEU A 72 -36.91 24.69 -7.42
CA LEU A 72 -37.34 25.77 -8.31
C LEU A 72 -38.06 26.89 -7.55
N LYS A 73 -38.92 26.52 -6.59
CA LYS A 73 -39.65 27.44 -5.71
C LYS A 73 -38.73 28.37 -4.94
N VAL A 74 -37.64 27.84 -4.39
CA VAL A 74 -36.70 28.62 -3.55
C VAL A 74 -35.63 29.34 -4.35
N GLY A 75 -35.57 29.12 -5.68
CA GLY A 75 -34.72 29.90 -6.59
C GLY A 75 -33.55 29.15 -7.21
N PHE A 76 -33.40 27.84 -7.03
CA PHE A 76 -32.38 27.08 -7.77
C PHE A 76 -32.66 27.17 -9.27
N ARG A 77 -31.60 27.39 -10.05
CA ARG A 77 -31.62 27.37 -11.52
C ARG A 77 -30.58 26.43 -12.12
N SER A 78 -29.91 25.63 -11.28
CA SER A 78 -28.93 24.62 -11.71
C SER A 78 -29.23 23.26 -11.11
N ILE A 79 -29.23 22.21 -11.93
CA ILE A 79 -29.51 20.82 -11.54
C ILE A 79 -28.33 19.95 -11.96
N ASP A 80 -27.72 19.26 -11.01
CA ASP A 80 -26.64 18.30 -11.26
C ASP A 80 -27.16 16.85 -11.17
N THR A 81 -27.03 16.12 -12.27
CA THR A 81 -27.33 14.68 -12.38
C THR A 81 -26.20 13.94 -13.10
N ALA A 82 -26.38 12.66 -13.41
CA ALA A 82 -25.50 11.83 -14.23
C ALA A 82 -26.27 10.61 -14.76
N ALA A 83 -25.86 10.08 -15.91
CA ALA A 83 -26.44 8.84 -16.47
C ALA A 83 -26.38 7.66 -15.47
N VAL A 84 -25.31 7.58 -14.67
CA VAL A 84 -25.15 6.52 -13.65
C VAL A 84 -26.05 6.68 -12.43
N TYR A 85 -26.68 7.85 -12.23
CA TYR A 85 -27.62 8.07 -11.13
C TYR A 85 -28.98 7.46 -11.41
N ARG A 86 -29.29 7.18 -12.69
CA ARG A 86 -30.55 6.55 -13.14
C ARG A 86 -31.78 7.30 -12.62
N ASN A 87 -31.75 8.62 -12.76
CA ASN A 87 -32.84 9.50 -12.36
C ASN A 87 -33.10 10.65 -13.36
N GLU A 88 -32.47 10.59 -14.54
CA GLU A 88 -32.60 11.60 -15.59
C GLU A 88 -34.03 11.67 -16.13
N GLU A 89 -34.71 10.53 -16.28
CA GLU A 89 -36.08 10.44 -16.78
C GLU A 89 -37.07 11.13 -15.85
N GLU A 90 -37.00 10.84 -14.55
CA GLU A 90 -37.85 11.46 -13.54
C GLU A 90 -37.58 12.97 -13.38
N ILE A 91 -36.34 13.41 -13.57
CA ILE A 91 -36.01 14.85 -13.59
C ILE A 91 -36.63 15.52 -14.82
N GLY A 92 -36.56 14.89 -15.99
CA GLY A 92 -37.18 15.39 -17.22
C GLY A 92 -38.70 15.54 -17.09
N ASP A 93 -39.36 14.50 -16.58
CA ASP A 93 -40.80 14.54 -16.25
C ASP A 93 -41.14 15.71 -15.32
N ALA A 94 -40.38 15.87 -14.23
CA ALA A 94 -40.61 16.93 -13.26
C ALA A 94 -40.43 18.33 -13.87
N LEU A 95 -39.38 18.55 -14.68
CA LEU A 95 -39.15 19.83 -15.34
C LEU A 95 -40.28 20.19 -16.31
N LYS A 96 -40.77 19.22 -17.08
CA LYS A 96 -41.87 19.44 -18.03
C LYS A 96 -43.12 19.98 -17.34
N GLU A 97 -43.45 19.48 -16.15
CA GLU A 97 -44.61 19.91 -15.38
C GLU A 97 -44.36 21.20 -14.57
N LEU A 98 -43.16 21.35 -13.99
CA LEU A 98 -42.86 22.39 -13.02
C LEU A 98 -42.39 23.71 -13.63
N LEU A 99 -41.77 23.71 -14.80
CA LEU A 99 -41.30 24.96 -15.42
C LEU A 99 -42.47 25.94 -15.71
N PRO A 100 -43.59 25.51 -16.32
CA PRO A 100 -44.76 26.38 -16.49
C PRO A 100 -45.33 26.88 -15.15
N LYS A 101 -45.35 26.02 -14.12
CA LYS A 101 -45.83 26.38 -12.78
C LYS A 101 -45.07 27.56 -12.18
N TYR A 102 -43.79 27.70 -12.46
CA TYR A 102 -42.94 28.79 -11.99
C TYR A 102 -42.68 29.89 -13.03
N ASN A 103 -43.39 29.88 -14.16
CA ASN A 103 -43.18 30.78 -15.30
C ASN A 103 -41.72 30.80 -15.78
N LEU A 104 -41.10 29.61 -15.81
CA LEU A 104 -39.75 29.39 -16.29
C LEU A 104 -39.79 28.67 -17.64
N ARG A 105 -38.77 28.91 -18.45
CA ARG A 105 -38.50 28.24 -19.71
C ARG A 105 -37.29 27.33 -19.57
N ARG A 106 -37.04 26.51 -20.59
CA ARG A 106 -35.89 25.59 -20.61
C ARG A 106 -34.57 26.36 -20.50
N GLU A 107 -34.47 27.51 -21.16
CA GLU A 107 -33.29 28.38 -21.15
C GLU A 107 -33.01 29.02 -19.78
N ASP A 108 -33.98 29.03 -18.86
CA ASP A 108 -33.80 29.58 -17.51
C ASP A 108 -33.19 28.55 -16.54
N ILE A 109 -33.02 27.29 -16.96
CA ILE A 109 -32.44 26.21 -16.15
C ILE A 109 -31.13 25.73 -16.76
N PHE A 110 -30.11 25.59 -15.93
CA PHE A 110 -28.83 25.00 -16.26
C PHE A 110 -28.82 23.51 -15.85
N VAL A 111 -28.77 22.59 -16.81
CA VAL A 111 -28.75 21.15 -16.54
C VAL A 111 -27.36 20.57 -16.80
N THR A 112 -26.77 19.98 -15.76
CA THR A 112 -25.51 19.23 -15.83
C THR A 112 -25.77 17.73 -15.75
N THR A 113 -25.25 16.96 -16.71
CA THR A 113 -25.18 15.49 -16.61
C THR A 113 -23.80 14.97 -17.02
N LYS A 114 -23.56 13.67 -16.86
CA LYS A 114 -22.21 13.09 -16.93
C LYS A 114 -22.17 11.75 -17.65
N LEU A 115 -21.12 11.57 -18.46
CA LEU A 115 -20.79 10.34 -19.17
C LEU A 115 -20.38 9.23 -18.19
N ALA A 116 -20.96 8.04 -18.34
CA ALA A 116 -20.56 6.88 -17.53
C ALA A 116 -19.17 6.34 -17.94
N PRO A 117 -18.36 5.82 -16.99
CA PRO A 117 -17.07 5.22 -17.31
C PRO A 117 -17.11 4.07 -18.32
N SER A 118 -18.26 3.40 -18.47
CA SER A 118 -18.43 2.29 -19.42
C SER A 118 -18.28 2.70 -20.88
N GLU A 119 -18.45 3.98 -21.17
CA GLU A 119 -18.48 4.52 -22.53
C GLU A 119 -17.20 5.31 -22.85
N ASN A 120 -16.31 5.52 -21.87
CA ASN A 120 -15.06 6.24 -22.07
C ASN A 120 -14.20 5.53 -23.13
N GLY A 121 -13.85 6.27 -24.18
CA GLY A 121 -13.05 5.80 -25.31
C GLY A 121 -13.82 5.04 -26.39
N ASP A 122 -15.15 4.95 -26.30
CA ASP A 122 -16.03 4.39 -27.33
C ASP A 122 -16.85 5.52 -28.00
N PRO A 123 -16.46 6.02 -29.19
CA PRO A 123 -17.16 7.12 -29.85
C PRO A 123 -18.66 6.89 -30.09
N GLU A 124 -19.06 5.66 -30.43
CA GLU A 124 -20.47 5.32 -30.65
C GLU A 124 -21.23 5.25 -29.32
N GLY A 125 -20.62 4.65 -28.30
CA GLY A 125 -21.14 4.61 -26.93
C GLY A 125 -21.35 6.01 -26.34
N ILE A 126 -20.40 6.93 -26.56
CA ILE A 126 -20.48 8.33 -26.14
C ILE A 126 -21.66 9.03 -26.82
N GLN A 127 -21.77 8.93 -28.14
CA GLN A 127 -22.88 9.54 -28.88
C GLN A 127 -24.23 8.99 -28.42
N ARG A 128 -24.33 7.67 -28.28
CA ARG A 128 -25.54 7.01 -27.77
C ARG A 128 -25.91 7.49 -26.37
N SER A 129 -24.91 7.71 -25.52
CA SER A 129 -25.13 8.16 -24.15
C SER A 129 -25.61 9.61 -24.06
N VAL A 130 -25.05 10.51 -24.86
CA VAL A 130 -25.52 11.90 -24.95
C VAL A 130 -26.95 11.96 -25.46
N LEU A 131 -27.26 11.25 -26.54
CA LEU A 131 -28.63 11.19 -27.09
C LEU A 131 -29.62 10.56 -26.10
N LYS A 132 -29.18 9.55 -25.35
CA LYS A 132 -30.00 8.95 -24.30
C LYS A 132 -30.28 9.94 -23.18
N SER A 133 -29.27 10.66 -22.68
CA SER A 133 -29.48 11.69 -21.65
C SER A 133 -30.41 12.80 -22.13
N LEU A 134 -30.25 13.30 -23.36
CA LEU A 134 -31.17 14.27 -23.99
C LEU A 134 -32.62 13.75 -24.00
N LYS A 135 -32.81 12.50 -24.45
CA LYS A 135 -34.12 11.86 -24.49
C LYS A 135 -34.73 11.69 -23.09
N SER A 136 -33.97 11.15 -22.15
CA SER A 136 -34.43 10.92 -20.77
C SER A 136 -34.83 12.23 -20.10
N LEU A 137 -34.01 13.26 -20.22
CA LEU A 137 -34.30 14.58 -19.62
C LEU A 137 -35.37 15.36 -20.41
N GLY A 138 -35.77 14.91 -21.60
CA GLY A 138 -36.71 15.62 -22.47
C GLY A 138 -36.15 16.93 -23.03
N LEU A 139 -34.85 17.00 -23.33
CA LEU A 139 -34.15 18.24 -23.71
C LEU A 139 -33.68 18.21 -25.17
N SER A 140 -33.67 19.38 -25.80
CA SER A 140 -33.04 19.58 -27.12
C SER A 140 -31.53 19.83 -27.04
N TYR A 141 -31.03 20.29 -25.88
CA TYR A 141 -29.61 20.48 -25.60
C TYR A 141 -29.31 20.27 -24.11
N ILE A 142 -28.05 19.96 -23.79
CA ILE A 142 -27.52 19.90 -22.42
C ILE A 142 -26.63 21.13 -22.16
N ASP A 143 -26.76 21.78 -21.00
CA ASP A 143 -25.97 22.97 -20.67
C ASP A 143 -24.51 22.63 -20.37
N LEU A 144 -24.29 21.58 -19.58
CA LEU A 144 -22.95 21.05 -19.26
C LEU A 144 -22.93 19.53 -19.28
N TYR A 145 -22.03 18.95 -20.08
CA TYR A 145 -21.78 17.52 -20.10
C TYR A 145 -20.37 17.21 -19.59
N LEU A 146 -20.28 16.41 -18.52
CA LEU A 146 -18.99 16.09 -17.89
C LEU A 146 -18.54 14.67 -18.20
N ILE A 147 -17.24 14.48 -18.44
CA ILE A 147 -16.63 13.14 -18.26
C ILE A 147 -16.62 12.83 -16.77
N HIS A 148 -17.43 11.86 -16.31
CA HIS A 148 -17.65 11.62 -14.88
C HIS A 148 -16.38 11.12 -14.15
N TRP A 149 -15.54 10.34 -14.83
CA TRP A 149 -14.29 9.81 -14.26
C TRP A 149 -13.17 9.79 -15.30
N PRO A 150 -11.90 9.99 -14.90
CA PRO A 150 -10.77 10.03 -15.82
C PRO A 150 -10.37 8.67 -16.41
N GLY A 151 -10.92 7.56 -15.93
CA GLY A 151 -10.61 6.20 -16.40
C GLY A 151 -11.78 5.54 -17.11
N ALA A 152 -11.50 4.57 -17.98
CA ALA A 152 -12.52 3.75 -18.62
C ALA A 152 -12.88 2.52 -17.77
N ALA A 153 -14.12 2.06 -17.84
CA ALA A 153 -14.56 0.88 -17.12
C ALA A 153 -13.77 -0.36 -17.59
N ARG A 154 -13.49 -1.28 -16.65
CA ARG A 154 -12.71 -2.52 -16.90
C ARG A 154 -11.27 -2.27 -17.36
N ILE A 155 -10.82 -1.02 -17.45
CA ILE A 155 -9.42 -0.67 -17.64
C ILE A 155 -8.83 -0.28 -16.28
N PRO A 156 -7.70 -0.85 -15.86
CA PRO A 156 -7.04 -0.45 -14.62
C PRO A 156 -6.77 1.05 -14.60
N GLU A 157 -6.99 1.74 -13.48
CA GLU A 157 -6.85 3.19 -13.34
C GLU A 157 -5.46 3.70 -13.78
N ASN A 158 -4.42 2.89 -13.56
CA ASN A 158 -3.02 3.17 -13.91
C ASN A 158 -2.64 2.80 -15.35
N SER A 159 -3.55 2.25 -16.14
CA SER A 159 -3.25 1.87 -17.52
C SER A 159 -2.91 3.12 -18.33
N GLN A 160 -1.78 3.09 -19.04
CA GLN A 160 -1.41 4.15 -19.98
C GLN A 160 -2.49 4.32 -21.07
N GLN A 161 -3.26 3.27 -21.36
CA GLN A 161 -4.40 3.31 -22.27
C GLN A 161 -5.44 4.36 -21.85
N ASN A 162 -5.62 4.62 -20.55
CA ASN A 162 -6.57 5.65 -20.12
C ASN A 162 -6.21 7.04 -20.65
N LYS A 163 -4.94 7.33 -20.96
CA LYS A 163 -4.55 8.60 -21.58
C LYS A 163 -5.20 8.74 -22.96
N ASP A 164 -5.07 7.71 -23.79
CA ASP A 164 -5.58 7.71 -25.16
C ASP A 164 -7.12 7.63 -25.17
N LEU A 165 -7.71 6.86 -24.25
CA LEU A 165 -9.16 6.79 -24.08
C LEU A 165 -9.76 8.13 -23.62
N ARG A 166 -9.09 8.88 -22.73
CA ARG A 166 -9.50 10.25 -22.37
C ARG A 166 -9.47 11.18 -23.57
N ALA A 167 -8.43 11.11 -24.38
CA ALA A 167 -8.29 11.94 -25.59
C ALA A 167 -9.41 11.63 -26.60
N CYS A 168 -9.62 10.34 -26.90
CA CYS A 168 -10.73 9.87 -27.75
C CYS A 168 -12.10 10.33 -27.22
N THR A 169 -12.32 10.22 -25.91
CA THR A 169 -13.57 10.67 -25.29
C THR A 169 -13.78 12.17 -25.47
N TRP A 170 -12.73 12.96 -25.23
CA TRP A 170 -12.80 14.41 -25.34
C TRP A 170 -13.06 14.87 -26.77
N GLU A 171 -12.35 14.28 -27.74
CA GLU A 171 -12.56 14.55 -29.16
C GLU A 171 -14.03 14.34 -29.57
N LYS A 172 -14.63 13.23 -29.15
CA LYS A 172 -16.03 12.96 -29.46
C LYS A 172 -16.99 13.95 -28.76
N LEU A 173 -16.69 14.37 -27.53
CA LEU A 173 -17.50 15.40 -26.86
C LEU A 173 -17.36 16.78 -27.53
N VAL A 174 -16.19 17.12 -28.07
CA VAL A 174 -16.00 18.34 -28.88
C VAL A 174 -16.86 18.30 -30.13
N GLU A 175 -16.91 17.16 -30.83
CA GLU A 175 -17.77 16.98 -32.00
C GLU A 175 -19.25 17.24 -31.65
N LEU A 176 -19.74 16.64 -30.57
CA LEU A 176 -21.14 16.79 -30.13
C LEU A 176 -21.45 18.20 -29.60
N HIS A 177 -20.47 18.87 -29.00
CA HIS A 177 -20.54 20.29 -28.66
C HIS A 177 -20.70 21.16 -29.92
N ASN A 178 -19.88 20.93 -30.95
CA ASN A 178 -19.94 21.70 -32.20
C ASN A 178 -21.23 21.44 -33.00
N GLN A 179 -21.88 20.29 -32.79
CA GLN A 179 -23.22 20.00 -33.32
C GLN A 179 -24.36 20.72 -32.58
N GLY A 180 -24.06 21.43 -31.48
CA GLY A 180 -25.05 22.16 -30.68
C GLY A 180 -25.87 21.29 -29.71
N LEU A 181 -25.54 20.00 -29.59
CA LEU A 181 -26.21 19.09 -28.64
C LEU A 181 -25.80 19.37 -27.19
N ILE A 182 -24.59 19.91 -27.00
CA ILE A 182 -24.01 20.24 -25.69
C ILE A 182 -23.46 21.66 -25.76
N ARG A 183 -23.89 22.54 -24.85
CA ARG A 183 -23.42 23.94 -24.80
C ARG A 183 -22.03 24.09 -24.20
N SER A 184 -21.74 23.32 -23.15
CA SER A 184 -20.43 23.32 -22.49
C SER A 184 -20.00 21.89 -22.19
N ILE A 185 -18.72 21.59 -22.38
CA ILE A 185 -18.13 20.31 -22.00
C ILE A 185 -17.12 20.50 -20.87
N GLY A 186 -17.03 19.53 -19.98
CA GLY A 186 -16.12 19.57 -18.83
C GLY A 186 -15.75 18.18 -18.35
N VAL A 187 -15.10 18.14 -17.20
CA VAL A 187 -14.62 16.91 -16.58
C VAL A 187 -14.99 16.85 -15.11
N SER A 188 -14.95 15.66 -14.53
CA SER A 188 -15.13 15.42 -13.10
C SER A 188 -14.02 14.51 -12.60
N ASN A 189 -13.51 14.80 -11.40
CA ASN A 189 -12.44 14.02 -10.75
C ASN A 189 -11.07 14.07 -11.48
N TYR A 190 -10.81 15.10 -12.30
CA TYR A 190 -9.53 15.25 -12.98
C TYR A 190 -8.49 15.91 -12.07
N THR A 191 -7.29 15.34 -12.05
CA THR A 191 -6.11 15.90 -11.37
C THR A 191 -5.39 16.88 -12.31
N VAL A 192 -4.42 17.63 -11.79
CA VAL A 192 -3.55 18.51 -12.61
C VAL A 192 -2.91 17.73 -13.77
N ASP A 193 -2.43 16.52 -13.52
CA ASP A 193 -1.81 15.68 -14.57
C ASP A 193 -2.81 15.28 -15.65
N HIS A 194 -4.04 14.91 -15.27
CA HIS A 194 -5.08 14.57 -16.25
C HIS A 194 -5.47 15.80 -17.08
N LEU A 195 -5.59 16.97 -16.46
CA LEU A 195 -5.89 18.22 -17.18
C LEU A 195 -4.76 18.62 -18.12
N LYS A 196 -3.49 18.54 -17.69
CA LYS A 196 -2.33 18.78 -18.57
C LYS A 196 -2.33 17.85 -19.78
N GLN A 197 -2.62 16.56 -19.59
CA GLN A 197 -2.72 15.61 -20.70
C GLN A 197 -3.83 15.99 -21.68
N LEU A 198 -4.98 16.42 -21.18
CA LEU A 198 -6.11 16.84 -21.99
C LEU A 198 -5.80 18.12 -22.79
N LEU A 199 -5.22 19.12 -22.13
CA LEU A 199 -4.88 20.40 -22.73
C LEU A 199 -3.75 20.30 -23.75
N ASN A 200 -2.81 19.35 -23.58
CA ASN A 200 -1.75 19.09 -24.56
C ASN A 200 -2.29 18.49 -25.87
N ASN A 201 -3.42 17.77 -25.82
CA ASN A 201 -4.09 17.21 -26.99
C ASN A 201 -5.19 18.20 -27.45
N TYR A 202 -4.83 19.44 -27.76
CA TYR A 202 -5.83 20.51 -27.93
C TYR A 202 -6.75 20.26 -29.15
N TYR A 203 -8.00 19.88 -28.86
CA TYR A 203 -9.08 19.69 -29.84
C TYR A 203 -9.90 20.97 -30.11
N GLY A 204 -9.37 22.16 -29.78
CA GLY A 204 -10.06 23.43 -30.00
C GLY A 204 -10.99 23.90 -28.88
N VAL A 205 -11.35 23.04 -27.91
CA VAL A 205 -12.22 23.38 -26.78
C VAL A 205 -11.59 22.92 -25.46
N LYS A 206 -11.39 23.86 -24.53
CA LYS A 206 -10.92 23.57 -23.16
C LYS A 206 -12.10 23.11 -22.29
N PRO A 207 -11.86 22.27 -21.25
CA PRO A 207 -12.91 21.96 -20.29
C PRO A 207 -13.39 23.24 -19.58
N ALA A 208 -14.69 23.51 -19.64
CA ALA A 208 -15.28 24.67 -18.99
C ALA A 208 -15.32 24.52 -17.46
N VAL A 209 -15.49 23.29 -16.98
CA VAL A 209 -15.64 22.95 -15.56
C VAL A 209 -14.82 21.71 -15.22
N ASN A 210 -14.20 21.70 -14.05
CA ASN A 210 -13.72 20.49 -13.37
C ASN A 210 -14.49 20.31 -12.06
N GLN A 211 -15.41 19.34 -12.02
CA GLN A 211 -16.21 19.05 -10.83
C GLN A 211 -15.45 18.08 -9.91
N VAL A 212 -15.16 18.49 -8.67
CA VAL A 212 -14.32 17.72 -7.74
C VAL A 212 -14.81 17.79 -6.30
N GLU A 213 -14.35 16.87 -5.46
CA GLU A 213 -14.58 16.97 -4.03
C GLU A 213 -13.83 18.18 -3.46
N CYS A 214 -14.53 19.14 -2.85
CA CYS A 214 -13.87 20.29 -2.26
C CYS A 214 -14.62 20.79 -1.03
N HIS A 215 -13.91 20.90 0.08
CA HIS A 215 -14.40 21.36 1.38
C HIS A 215 -13.21 21.67 2.32
N PRO A 216 -13.40 22.22 3.53
CA PRO A 216 -12.29 22.55 4.44
C PRO A 216 -11.34 21.37 4.75
N HIS A 217 -11.89 20.17 4.92
CA HIS A 217 -11.08 18.94 5.05
C HIS A 217 -10.41 18.48 3.74
N TYR A 218 -10.71 19.03 2.57
CA TYR A 218 -10.05 18.62 1.32
C TYR A 218 -10.09 19.75 0.30
N ARG A 219 -9.10 20.66 0.38
CA ARG A 219 -9.11 21.96 -0.32
C ARG A 219 -8.59 21.91 -1.74
N GLN A 220 -7.71 20.95 -2.05
CA GLN A 220 -7.10 20.80 -3.38
C GLN A 220 -6.47 22.09 -3.97
N GLU A 221 -5.73 22.86 -3.15
CA GLU A 221 -5.23 24.20 -3.54
C GLU A 221 -4.44 24.23 -4.84
N GLU A 222 -3.57 23.24 -5.08
CA GLU A 222 -2.79 23.13 -6.33
C GLU A 222 -3.71 22.98 -7.55
N LEU A 223 -4.76 22.17 -7.44
CA LEU A 223 -5.72 21.94 -8.51
C LEU A 223 -6.54 23.20 -8.79
N ILE A 224 -6.98 23.89 -7.74
CA ILE A 224 -7.74 25.15 -7.87
C ILE A 224 -6.88 26.20 -8.58
N LYS A 225 -5.62 26.39 -8.13
CA LYS A 225 -4.69 27.34 -8.76
C LYS A 225 -4.47 27.02 -10.24
N PHE A 226 -4.27 25.75 -10.57
CA PHE A 226 -4.11 25.32 -11.95
C PHE A 226 -5.36 25.57 -12.80
N CYS A 227 -6.53 25.19 -12.31
CA CYS A 227 -7.79 25.38 -13.04
C CYS A 227 -8.09 26.87 -13.27
N ASN A 228 -7.88 27.71 -12.26
CA ASN A 228 -8.04 29.17 -12.40
C ASN A 228 -7.09 29.75 -13.45
N ALA A 229 -5.83 29.33 -13.48
CA ALA A 229 -4.86 29.79 -14.48
C ALA A 229 -5.25 29.38 -15.92
N GLU A 230 -5.93 28.25 -16.08
CA GLU A 230 -6.36 27.73 -17.38
C GLU A 230 -7.78 28.17 -17.79
N GLY A 231 -8.48 28.94 -16.94
CA GLY A 231 -9.88 29.34 -17.19
C GLY A 231 -10.88 28.19 -17.06
N ILE A 232 -10.57 27.20 -16.21
CA ILE A 232 -11.42 26.05 -15.90
C ILE A 232 -12.09 26.30 -14.55
N HIS A 233 -13.43 26.35 -14.52
CA HIS A 233 -14.15 26.61 -13.27
C HIS A 233 -14.19 25.38 -12.36
N ILE A 234 -13.98 25.55 -11.05
CA ILE A 234 -14.10 24.48 -10.06
C ILE A 234 -15.52 24.45 -9.51
N GLN A 235 -16.16 23.28 -9.56
CA GLN A 235 -17.42 23.03 -8.89
C GLN A 235 -17.26 21.92 -7.85
N ALA A 236 -17.64 22.21 -6.61
CA ALA A 236 -17.51 21.31 -5.47
C ALA A 236 -18.70 20.36 -5.35
N TYR A 237 -18.42 19.06 -5.39
CA TYR A 237 -19.32 18.03 -4.86
C TYR A 237 -18.89 17.63 -3.44
N SER A 238 -19.79 16.96 -2.69
CA SER A 238 -19.54 16.52 -1.30
C SER A 238 -19.09 17.65 -0.36
N SER A 239 -19.52 18.90 -0.61
CA SER A 239 -19.16 20.07 0.21
C SER A 239 -19.58 19.96 1.68
N LEU A 240 -20.51 19.05 1.98
CA LEU A 240 -21.04 18.75 3.32
C LEU A 240 -20.56 17.38 3.86
N GLY A 241 -19.62 16.73 3.19
CA GLY A 241 -19.27 15.32 3.40
C GLY A 241 -20.09 14.36 2.53
N THR A 242 -20.12 13.08 2.90
CA THR A 242 -20.85 12.03 2.17
C THR A 242 -21.96 11.43 3.03
N SER A 243 -22.88 10.68 2.41
CA SER A 243 -23.94 9.98 3.15
C SER A 243 -23.42 9.04 4.25
N THR A 244 -22.18 8.55 4.10
CA THR A 244 -21.52 7.63 5.04
C THR A 244 -20.48 8.30 5.93
N ASN A 245 -20.12 9.57 5.66
CA ASN A 245 -19.14 10.31 6.44
C ASN A 245 -19.62 11.75 6.64
N THR A 246 -20.15 12.00 7.85
CA THR A 246 -20.65 13.31 8.30
C THR A 246 -19.67 14.03 9.22
N ASN A 247 -18.42 13.57 9.31
CA ASN A 247 -17.44 14.11 10.26
C ASN A 247 -17.22 15.62 10.07
N LEU A 248 -17.26 16.11 8.83
CA LEU A 248 -17.13 17.53 8.52
C LEU A 248 -18.22 18.39 9.16
N LEU A 249 -19.47 17.94 9.15
CA LEU A 249 -20.59 18.67 9.78
C LEU A 249 -20.48 18.66 11.31
N LYS A 250 -19.77 17.68 11.87
CA LYS A 250 -19.56 17.49 13.32
C LYS A 250 -18.22 18.02 13.81
N ASP A 251 -17.44 18.65 12.93
CA ASP A 251 -16.12 19.15 13.29
C ASP A 251 -16.27 20.27 14.34
N PRO A 252 -15.53 20.23 15.46
CA PRO A 252 -15.66 21.23 16.52
C PRO A 252 -15.40 22.66 16.03
N VAL A 253 -14.41 22.85 15.15
CA VAL A 253 -14.05 24.17 14.62
C VAL A 253 -15.16 24.70 13.71
N VAL A 254 -15.72 23.83 12.85
CA VAL A 254 -16.87 24.19 12.01
C VAL A 254 -18.07 24.60 12.86
N ASN A 255 -18.37 23.85 13.93
CA ASN A 255 -19.50 24.15 14.81
C ASN A 255 -19.29 25.44 15.61
N ILE A 256 -18.08 25.70 16.12
CA ILE A 256 -17.74 26.94 16.84
C ILE A 256 -17.95 28.15 15.91
N ILE A 257 -17.35 28.14 14.73
CA ILE A 257 -17.47 29.27 13.79
C ILE A 257 -18.92 29.46 13.33
N ALA A 258 -19.64 28.36 13.06
CA ALA A 258 -21.05 28.42 12.65
C ALA A 258 -21.92 29.08 13.74
N SER A 259 -21.64 28.77 15.01
CA SER A 259 -22.31 29.40 16.16
C SER A 259 -21.94 30.88 16.32
N GLU A 260 -20.67 31.25 16.13
CA GLU A 260 -20.21 32.66 16.24
C GLU A 260 -20.94 33.58 15.26
N ILE A 261 -21.25 33.10 14.05
CA ILE A 261 -21.95 33.88 13.02
C ILE A 261 -23.44 33.53 12.87
N ASN A 262 -23.98 32.74 13.81
CA ASN A 262 -25.39 32.35 13.87
C ASN A 262 -25.95 31.70 12.57
N VAL A 263 -25.20 30.75 12.01
CA VAL A 263 -25.62 29.94 10.85
C VAL A 263 -25.46 28.44 11.14
N SER A 264 -26.09 27.59 10.33
CA SER A 264 -25.87 26.15 10.45
C SER A 264 -24.49 25.75 9.88
N PRO A 265 -23.86 24.67 10.38
CA PRO A 265 -22.63 24.12 9.81
C PRO A 265 -22.72 23.89 8.30
N ALA A 266 -23.87 23.44 7.81
CA ALA A 266 -24.08 23.22 6.38
C ALA A 266 -23.99 24.54 5.58
N ARG A 267 -24.66 25.60 6.03
CA ARG A 267 -24.60 26.91 5.40
C ARG A 267 -23.18 27.47 5.43
N LEU A 268 -22.48 27.37 6.57
CA LEU A 268 -21.08 27.80 6.70
C LEU A 268 -20.17 27.11 5.65
N LEU A 269 -20.27 25.80 5.51
CA LEU A 269 -19.43 25.01 4.60
C LEU A 269 -19.70 25.33 3.12
N LEU A 270 -20.97 25.54 2.75
CA LEU A 270 -21.32 25.95 1.38
C LEU A 270 -20.83 27.37 1.09
N LYS A 271 -21.02 28.30 2.03
CA LYS A 271 -20.54 29.67 1.88
C LYS A 271 -19.01 29.74 1.82
N TRP A 272 -18.30 28.88 2.57
CA TRP A 272 -16.84 28.78 2.50
C TRP A 272 -16.35 28.52 1.07
N ALA A 273 -16.99 27.61 0.33
CA ALA A 273 -16.63 27.35 -1.06
C ALA A 273 -17.02 28.53 -1.98
N LEU A 274 -18.26 29.01 -1.87
CA LEU A 274 -18.75 30.12 -2.71
C LEU A 274 -17.96 31.41 -2.57
N GLN A 275 -17.55 31.77 -1.35
CA GLN A 275 -16.78 32.99 -1.10
C GLN A 275 -15.36 32.94 -1.73
N GLN A 276 -14.90 31.74 -2.13
CA GLN A 276 -13.67 31.54 -2.89
C GLN A 276 -13.92 31.44 -4.41
N GLY A 277 -15.15 31.69 -4.86
CA GLY A 277 -15.56 31.57 -6.26
C GLY A 277 -15.76 30.12 -6.72
N ILE A 278 -15.92 29.16 -5.81
CA ILE A 278 -16.13 27.75 -6.12
C ILE A 278 -17.63 27.46 -6.11
N GLY A 279 -18.18 26.98 -7.23
CA GLY A 279 -19.58 26.57 -7.30
C GLY A 279 -19.87 25.35 -6.40
N VAL A 280 -21.09 25.20 -5.90
CA VAL A 280 -21.49 24.11 -4.99
C VAL A 280 -22.75 23.42 -5.47
N ILE A 281 -22.81 22.08 -5.29
CA ILE A 281 -23.98 21.26 -5.65
C ILE A 281 -24.47 20.39 -4.47
N PRO A 282 -24.92 21.00 -3.35
CA PRO A 282 -25.39 20.24 -2.21
C PRO A 282 -26.59 19.37 -2.58
N LYS A 283 -26.60 18.13 -2.09
CA LYS A 283 -27.73 17.21 -2.21
C LYS A 283 -28.67 17.36 -1.02
N ALA A 284 -29.96 17.55 -1.26
CA ALA A 284 -30.98 17.58 -0.22
C ALA A 284 -32.29 16.92 -0.70
N VAL A 285 -33.04 16.34 0.24
CA VAL A 285 -34.38 15.77 -0.01
C VAL A 285 -35.43 16.45 0.89
N LYS A 286 -35.03 16.81 2.12
CA LYS A 286 -35.88 17.56 3.05
C LYS A 286 -36.01 19.02 2.60
N LYS A 287 -37.23 19.54 2.59
CA LYS A 287 -37.55 20.90 2.14
C LYS A 287 -36.79 21.97 2.91
N GLU A 288 -36.61 21.76 4.22
CA GLU A 288 -35.89 22.67 5.10
C GLU A 288 -34.42 22.78 4.68
N HIS A 289 -33.78 21.65 4.37
CA HIS A 289 -32.39 21.64 3.91
C HIS A 289 -32.24 22.27 2.51
N ILE A 290 -33.22 22.09 1.62
CA ILE A 290 -33.22 22.72 0.29
C ILE A 290 -33.25 24.25 0.44
N ARG A 291 -34.11 24.77 1.32
CA ARG A 291 -34.18 26.22 1.64
C ARG A 291 -32.89 26.73 2.27
N ASP A 292 -32.31 26.00 3.21
CA ASP A 292 -31.07 26.40 3.87
C ASP A 292 -29.89 26.46 2.90
N ASN A 293 -29.81 25.51 1.97
CA ASN A 293 -28.68 25.39 1.03
C ASN A 293 -28.56 26.55 0.04
N ILE A 294 -29.64 27.32 -0.19
CA ILE A 294 -29.60 28.51 -1.05
C ILE A 294 -29.47 29.83 -0.26
N ASN A 295 -29.79 29.80 1.04
CA ASN A 295 -29.74 30.98 1.89
C ASN A 295 -28.32 31.24 2.43
N LEU A 296 -27.44 31.76 1.57
CA LEU A 296 -26.02 31.96 1.87
C LEU A 296 -25.62 33.44 1.95
N ASN A 297 -26.59 34.33 2.22
CA ASN A 297 -26.47 35.80 2.35
C ASN A 297 -25.77 36.21 3.65
N PHE A 298 -24.52 35.81 3.83
CA PHE A 298 -23.63 36.23 4.92
C PHE A 298 -22.18 36.19 4.44
N ILE A 299 -21.26 36.75 5.24
CA ILE A 299 -19.82 36.77 4.96
C ILE A 299 -19.10 36.01 6.06
N ILE A 300 -18.13 35.18 5.68
CA ILE A 300 -17.19 34.57 6.62
C ILE A 300 -15.96 35.47 6.66
N ASP A 301 -15.57 35.94 7.84
CA ASP A 301 -14.45 36.88 7.91
C ASP A 301 -13.11 36.21 7.53
N THR A 302 -12.09 37.02 7.25
CA THR A 302 -10.77 36.55 6.81
C THR A 302 -10.09 35.63 7.83
N LYS A 303 -10.30 35.84 9.13
CA LYS A 303 -9.70 35.02 10.19
C LYS A 303 -10.38 33.65 10.25
N GLN A 304 -11.71 33.62 10.21
CA GLN A 304 -12.51 32.39 10.16
C GLN A 304 -12.22 31.59 8.88
N MET A 305 -12.13 32.25 7.71
CA MET A 305 -11.72 31.61 6.45
C MET A 305 -10.34 30.95 6.57
N LYS A 306 -9.37 31.61 7.20
CA LYS A 306 -8.04 31.04 7.47
C LYS A 306 -8.09 29.85 8.41
N ILE A 307 -8.90 29.92 9.48
CA ILE A 307 -9.07 28.82 10.44
C ILE A 307 -9.69 27.60 9.75
N LEU A 308 -10.78 27.76 8.99
CA LEU A 308 -11.38 26.69 8.21
C LEU A 308 -10.37 26.12 7.20
N SER A 309 -9.58 26.99 6.58
CA SER A 309 -8.49 26.60 5.68
C SER A 309 -7.23 26.13 6.41
N SER A 310 -7.26 25.90 7.71
CA SER A 310 -6.14 25.26 8.45
C SER A 310 -6.47 23.84 8.89
N LEU A 311 -7.72 23.40 8.65
CA LEU A 311 -8.18 22.09 9.06
C LEU A 311 -7.40 20.94 8.37
N PRO A 312 -7.22 19.80 9.08
CA PRO A 312 -6.53 18.63 8.55
C PRO A 312 -7.12 18.16 7.22
N GLN A 313 -6.25 17.74 6.30
CA GLN A 313 -6.66 17.28 4.98
C GLN A 313 -7.08 15.79 5.02
N ILE A 314 -8.39 15.54 4.95
CA ILE A 314 -9.05 14.25 4.90
C ILE A 314 -10.00 14.21 3.70
N LYS A 315 -9.76 13.27 2.78
CA LYS A 315 -10.63 13.00 1.65
C LYS A 315 -11.74 12.01 2.03
N TYR A 316 -12.96 12.23 1.56
CA TYR A 316 -14.14 11.41 1.82
C TYR A 316 -14.68 10.65 0.60
N ALA A 317 -14.50 11.16 -0.61
CA ALA A 317 -14.94 10.49 -1.82
C ALA A 317 -13.81 9.69 -2.48
N TRP A 318 -14.12 9.04 -3.60
CA TRP A 318 -13.15 8.28 -4.38
C TRP A 318 -11.95 9.15 -4.82
N ASP A 319 -10.74 8.59 -4.77
CA ASP A 319 -9.49 9.28 -5.06
C ASP A 319 -8.87 8.89 -6.40
N PRO A 320 -8.84 9.80 -7.41
CA PRO A 320 -8.10 9.56 -8.64
C PRO A 320 -6.58 9.48 -8.41
N LYS A 321 -6.09 10.01 -7.29
CA LYS A 321 -4.68 9.94 -6.87
C LYS A 321 -4.35 8.69 -6.04
N ASN A 322 -5.28 7.76 -5.85
CA ASN A 322 -4.91 6.41 -5.37
C ASN A 322 -3.85 5.76 -6.28
N TYR A 323 -3.63 6.30 -7.48
CA TYR A 323 -2.46 6.07 -8.32
C TYR A 323 -1.15 6.71 -7.83
N GLN A 324 -1.10 7.97 -7.38
CA GLN A 324 0.15 8.62 -6.93
C GLN A 324 0.70 8.06 -5.60
N ARG A 325 -0.12 7.41 -4.77
CA ARG A 325 0.39 6.54 -3.68
C ARG A 325 0.83 5.16 -4.17
N ASN A 326 0.30 4.69 -5.30
CA ASN A 326 0.56 3.37 -5.86
C ASN A 326 1.72 3.30 -6.86
N THR A 327 2.29 4.43 -7.26
CA THR A 327 3.50 4.51 -8.06
C THR A 327 4.65 5.05 -7.23
N MET A 328 5.58 4.14 -6.93
CA MET A 328 6.81 4.25 -6.14
C MET A 328 6.77 3.97 -4.62
N ASN A 329 5.63 4.00 -3.90
CA ASN A 329 5.64 3.73 -2.43
C ASN A 329 4.70 2.63 -1.88
N ASP A 330 3.91 1.90 -2.67
CA ASP A 330 3.01 0.83 -2.15
C ASP A 330 3.57 -0.61 -2.24
N LEU A 331 4.83 -0.78 -2.67
CA LEU A 331 5.47 -2.10 -2.70
C LEU A 331 5.33 -2.87 -1.35
N PRO A 332 5.48 -2.24 -0.17
CA PRO A 332 5.35 -2.93 1.12
C PRO A 332 3.96 -3.53 1.33
N ASN A 333 2.91 -2.78 1.02
CA ASN A 333 1.53 -3.24 1.20
C ASN A 333 1.15 -4.30 0.18
N LYS A 334 1.57 -4.17 -1.09
CA LYS A 334 1.36 -5.21 -2.10
C LYS A 334 2.02 -6.53 -1.69
N VAL A 335 3.27 -6.47 -1.22
CA VAL A 335 4.03 -7.63 -0.71
C VAL A 335 3.32 -8.28 0.47
N ALA A 336 2.87 -7.48 1.45
CA ALA A 336 2.16 -7.98 2.62
C ALA A 336 0.79 -8.59 2.25
N LYS A 337 0.00 -7.87 1.43
CA LYS A 337 -1.34 -8.27 0.98
C LYS A 337 -1.30 -9.61 0.26
N LEU A 338 -0.44 -9.76 -0.75
CA LEU A 338 -0.33 -11.02 -1.51
C LEU A 338 0.05 -12.20 -0.63
N CYS A 339 0.98 -12.01 0.32
CA CYS A 339 1.33 -13.06 1.28
C CYS A 339 0.16 -13.46 2.18
N ILE A 340 -0.58 -12.48 2.70
CA ILE A 340 -1.72 -12.70 3.60
C ILE A 340 -2.90 -13.32 2.84
N GLU A 341 -3.22 -12.85 1.65
CA GLU A 341 -4.27 -13.44 0.79
C GLU A 341 -3.92 -14.88 0.42
N LYS A 342 -2.66 -15.13 0.04
CA LYS A 342 -2.20 -16.49 -0.24
C LYS A 342 -2.35 -17.39 0.98
N TYR A 343 -1.95 -16.91 2.16
CA TYR A 343 -2.13 -17.63 3.42
C TYR A 343 -3.60 -17.93 3.71
N ASN A 344 -4.48 -16.93 3.56
CA ASN A 344 -5.91 -17.07 3.81
C ASN A 344 -6.55 -18.11 2.90
N ALA A 345 -6.13 -18.18 1.63
CA ALA A 345 -6.58 -19.17 0.66
C ALA A 345 -6.09 -20.61 0.94
N LEU A 346 -5.06 -20.82 1.77
CA LEU A 346 -4.62 -22.17 2.15
C LEU A 346 -5.65 -22.88 3.03
N LYS A 347 -5.65 -24.22 2.97
CA LYS A 347 -6.49 -25.09 3.82
C LYS A 347 -6.36 -24.73 5.30
N LYS A 348 -7.44 -24.89 6.08
CA LYS A 348 -7.46 -24.59 7.52
C LYS A 348 -6.49 -25.43 8.36
N SER A 349 -6.09 -26.61 7.87
CA SER A 349 -5.18 -27.52 8.56
C SER A 349 -3.84 -26.86 8.90
N GLY A 350 -3.43 -26.93 10.17
CA GLY A 350 -2.18 -26.33 10.66
C GLY A 350 -2.23 -24.82 10.92
N LYS A 351 -3.38 -24.16 10.68
CA LYS A 351 -3.56 -22.76 11.08
C LYS A 351 -3.82 -22.66 12.60
N PRO A 352 -3.40 -21.56 13.25
CA PRO A 352 -3.68 -21.29 14.67
C PRO A 352 -5.16 -21.38 15.04
N THR A 353 -5.46 -21.89 16.23
CA THR A 353 -6.77 -21.74 16.92
C THR A 353 -6.95 -20.31 17.46
N ASP A 354 -8.10 -20.00 18.06
CA ASP A 354 -8.42 -18.64 18.53
C ASP A 354 -7.52 -18.11 19.65
N ASN A 355 -6.96 -19.00 20.47
CA ASN A 355 -5.98 -18.67 21.52
C ASN A 355 -4.52 -18.76 21.05
N GLU A 356 -4.30 -19.14 19.79
CA GLU A 356 -2.96 -19.32 19.23
C GLU A 356 -2.55 -18.17 18.29
N TRP A 357 -1.25 -17.87 18.26
CA TRP A 357 -0.63 -16.94 17.31
C TRP A 357 0.49 -17.61 16.52
N THR A 358 0.80 -17.10 15.34
CA THR A 358 1.96 -17.51 14.54
C THR A 358 2.57 -16.31 13.81
N ILE A 359 3.74 -16.53 13.22
CA ILE A 359 4.39 -15.59 12.32
C ILE A 359 4.19 -16.12 10.90
N LEU A 360 3.92 -15.22 9.95
CA LEU A 360 3.85 -15.51 8.53
C LEU A 360 5.05 -14.89 7.83
N SER A 361 5.73 -15.66 6.98
CA SER A 361 6.80 -15.13 6.12
C SER A 361 6.68 -15.68 4.71
N GLY A 362 7.15 -14.94 3.72
CA GLY A 362 7.10 -15.35 2.32
C GLY A 362 8.17 -14.68 1.47
N ILE A 363 8.41 -15.26 0.30
CA ILE A 363 9.22 -14.66 -0.76
C ILE A 363 8.35 -14.51 -1.99
N LEU A 364 8.38 -13.31 -2.58
CA LEU A 364 7.68 -12.97 -3.82
C LEU A 364 8.68 -12.73 -4.93
N LEU A 365 8.29 -13.11 -6.15
CA LEU A 365 8.96 -12.77 -7.39
C LEU A 365 8.27 -11.56 -8.00
N LYS A 366 9.07 -10.54 -8.33
CA LYS A 366 8.68 -9.47 -9.23
C LYS A 366 9.30 -9.75 -10.60
N THR A 367 8.46 -9.75 -11.62
CA THR A 367 8.87 -9.98 -13.02
C THR A 367 9.08 -8.66 -13.76
N GLU A 368 9.61 -8.74 -14.98
CA GLU A 368 9.85 -7.59 -15.87
C GLU A 368 8.58 -6.78 -16.16
N CYS A 369 7.41 -7.43 -16.25
CA CYS A 369 6.13 -6.74 -16.42
C CYS A 369 5.58 -6.14 -15.11
N GLU A 370 6.44 -5.93 -14.11
CA GLU A 370 6.12 -5.40 -12.78
C GLU A 370 5.09 -6.25 -12.00
N SER A 371 4.82 -7.49 -12.45
CA SER A 371 3.88 -8.39 -11.78
C SER A 371 4.55 -9.06 -10.58
N LEU A 372 3.87 -9.02 -9.43
CA LEU A 372 4.29 -9.64 -8.17
C LEU A 372 3.53 -10.95 -7.93
N SER A 373 4.26 -12.02 -7.59
CA SER A 373 3.67 -13.33 -7.27
C SER A 373 4.38 -14.00 -6.09
N VAL A 374 3.62 -14.64 -5.20
CA VAL A 374 4.19 -15.37 -4.04
C VAL A 374 4.78 -16.69 -4.53
N VAL A 375 6.09 -16.89 -4.36
CA VAL A 375 6.79 -18.12 -4.77
C VAL A 375 7.02 -19.08 -3.61
N SER A 376 7.08 -18.57 -2.39
CA SER A 376 7.15 -19.39 -1.17
C SER A 376 6.49 -18.70 0.01
N LEU A 377 5.91 -19.49 0.91
CA LEU A 377 5.20 -18.99 2.08
C LEU A 377 5.32 -20.00 3.22
N ALA A 378 5.52 -19.54 4.44
CA ALA A 378 5.52 -20.40 5.61
C ALA A 378 5.06 -19.70 6.88
N THR A 379 4.61 -20.48 7.86
CA THR A 379 4.38 -20.02 9.23
C THR A 379 5.22 -20.78 10.23
N GLY A 380 5.45 -20.20 11.42
CA GLY A 380 6.05 -20.92 12.54
C GLY A 380 6.94 -20.07 13.44
N THR A 381 7.13 -20.56 14.67
CA THR A 381 7.78 -19.82 15.77
C THR A 381 8.67 -20.70 16.65
N LYS A 382 8.90 -21.97 16.26
CA LYS A 382 9.49 -22.99 17.13
C LYS A 382 10.85 -23.47 16.63
N CYS A 383 11.74 -23.80 17.56
CA CYS A 383 13.05 -24.40 17.30
C CYS A 383 13.26 -25.59 18.24
N LEU A 384 13.99 -26.62 17.77
CA LEU A 384 14.36 -27.77 18.62
C LEU A 384 15.53 -27.42 19.54
N GLY A 385 15.49 -27.89 20.77
CA GLY A 385 16.61 -27.76 21.73
C GLY A 385 17.83 -28.59 21.32
N GLY A 386 19.01 -28.27 21.85
CA GLY A 386 20.24 -29.02 21.58
C GLY A 386 20.14 -30.51 21.95
N SER A 387 19.55 -30.79 23.11
CA SER A 387 19.32 -32.12 23.63
C SER A 387 18.36 -32.92 22.75
N GLU A 388 17.32 -32.28 22.20
CA GLU A 388 16.40 -32.91 21.26
C GLU A 388 17.05 -33.22 19.91
N LEU A 389 18.01 -32.40 19.47
CA LEU A 389 18.78 -32.62 18.26
C LEU A 389 19.73 -33.80 18.42
N ILE A 390 20.44 -33.91 19.55
CA ILE A 390 21.31 -35.04 19.87
C ILE A 390 20.52 -36.35 19.93
N LYS A 391 19.32 -36.32 20.54
CA LYS A 391 18.40 -37.48 20.64
C LYS A 391 17.71 -37.84 19.31
N THR A 392 18.02 -37.16 18.21
CA THR A 392 17.42 -37.49 16.90
C THR A 392 17.95 -38.83 16.42
N ALA A 393 17.04 -39.77 16.11
CA ALA A 393 17.44 -41.10 15.69
C ALA A 393 18.26 -41.05 14.39
N PRO A 394 19.23 -41.98 14.17
CA PRO A 394 20.08 -41.96 12.99
C PRO A 394 19.33 -41.85 11.65
N HIS A 395 18.20 -42.57 11.51
CA HIS A 395 17.36 -42.53 10.30
C HIS A 395 16.55 -41.23 10.12
N GLU A 396 16.42 -40.40 11.17
CA GLU A 396 15.78 -39.08 11.10
C GLU A 396 16.78 -37.95 10.83
N ARG A 397 18.09 -38.25 10.81
CA ARG A 397 19.14 -37.27 10.50
C ARG A 397 18.90 -36.70 9.10
N GLY A 398 18.98 -35.38 9.00
CA GLY A 398 18.67 -34.65 7.77
C GLY A 398 17.17 -34.47 7.47
N SER A 399 16.30 -35.37 7.94
CA SER A 399 14.85 -35.30 7.74
C SER A 399 14.13 -34.41 8.75
N ARG A 400 14.55 -34.41 10.01
CA ARG A 400 13.94 -33.60 11.06
C ARG A 400 14.41 -32.14 10.98
N LEU A 401 13.46 -31.20 10.97
CA LEU A 401 13.78 -29.77 10.94
C LEU A 401 14.24 -29.28 12.31
N SER A 402 15.43 -28.67 12.35
CA SER A 402 15.98 -28.09 13.57
C SER A 402 15.35 -26.73 13.92
N ASP A 403 14.95 -25.97 12.90
CA ASP A 403 14.42 -24.61 13.03
C ASP A 403 13.18 -24.47 12.15
N SER A 404 12.05 -24.17 12.78
CA SER A 404 10.73 -24.04 12.17
C SER A 404 10.17 -22.62 12.35
N HIS A 405 11.04 -21.61 12.45
CA HIS A 405 10.63 -20.22 12.31
C HIS A 405 10.20 -19.93 10.87
N ALA A 406 9.16 -19.11 10.71
CA ALA A 406 8.54 -18.79 9.43
C ALA A 406 9.55 -18.31 8.37
N GLU A 407 10.48 -17.42 8.73
CA GLU A 407 11.51 -16.85 7.85
C GLU A 407 12.43 -17.95 7.29
N ILE A 408 12.78 -18.91 8.14
CA ILE A 408 13.68 -20.02 7.80
C ILE A 408 12.97 -21.03 6.89
N LEU A 409 11.70 -21.32 7.19
CA LEU A 409 10.89 -22.23 6.40
C LEU A 409 10.52 -21.64 5.03
N ALA A 410 10.20 -20.35 4.97
CA ALA A 410 9.95 -19.63 3.71
C ALA A 410 11.18 -19.72 2.80
N ARG A 411 12.38 -19.46 3.32
CA ARG A 411 13.63 -19.65 2.56
C ARG A 411 13.81 -21.09 2.07
N ARG A 412 13.53 -22.10 2.91
CA ARG A 412 13.67 -23.51 2.49
C ARG A 412 12.65 -23.91 1.43
N ALA A 413 11.42 -23.40 1.54
CA ALA A 413 10.41 -23.56 0.50
C ALA A 413 10.87 -22.89 -0.80
N PHE A 414 11.46 -21.69 -0.72
CA PHE A 414 12.05 -21.02 -1.88
C PHE A 414 13.16 -21.85 -2.56
N LEU A 415 13.98 -22.60 -1.81
CA LEU A 415 14.97 -23.50 -2.44
C LEU A 415 14.29 -24.58 -3.29
N ARG A 416 13.13 -25.09 -2.85
CA ARG A 416 12.35 -26.06 -3.65
C ARG A 416 11.81 -25.42 -4.92
N TYR A 417 11.34 -24.17 -4.83
CA TYR A 417 10.91 -23.40 -5.99
C TYR A 417 12.05 -23.31 -7.01
N LEU A 418 13.26 -22.93 -6.57
CA LEU A 418 14.43 -22.84 -7.44
C LEU A 418 14.78 -24.18 -8.12
N TYR A 419 14.78 -25.30 -7.38
CA TYR A 419 15.03 -26.61 -7.98
C TYR A 419 13.97 -26.99 -9.04
N ASP A 420 12.69 -26.70 -8.80
CA ASP A 420 11.64 -26.96 -9.78
C ASP A 420 11.80 -26.09 -11.03
N GLN A 421 12.17 -24.81 -10.87
CA GLN A 421 12.45 -23.90 -11.98
C GLN A 421 13.67 -24.35 -12.79
N ILE A 422 14.72 -24.84 -12.13
CA ILE A 422 15.87 -25.46 -12.80
C ILE A 422 15.42 -26.67 -13.61
N ASP A 423 14.69 -27.62 -13.02
CA ASP A 423 14.23 -28.80 -13.75
C ASP A 423 13.29 -28.45 -14.93
N ILE A 424 12.48 -27.39 -14.83
CA ILE A 424 11.65 -26.87 -15.93
C ILE A 424 12.52 -26.43 -17.11
N VAL A 425 13.51 -25.56 -16.87
CA VAL A 425 14.42 -25.07 -17.93
C VAL A 425 15.18 -26.21 -18.57
N LEU A 426 15.72 -27.11 -17.76
CA LEU A 426 16.53 -28.22 -18.24
C LEU A 426 15.71 -29.30 -18.94
N SER A 427 14.40 -29.39 -18.66
CA SER A 427 13.46 -30.22 -19.42
C SER A 427 13.05 -29.60 -20.76
N GLY A 428 13.56 -28.41 -21.12
CA GLY A 428 13.22 -27.71 -22.36
C GLY A 428 11.98 -26.81 -22.28
N PHE A 429 11.44 -26.56 -21.08
CA PHE A 429 10.30 -25.65 -20.90
C PHE A 429 10.76 -24.26 -20.44
N LYS A 430 9.95 -23.23 -20.71
CA LYS A 430 10.25 -21.86 -20.30
C LYS A 430 10.03 -21.68 -18.78
N SER A 431 11.05 -21.20 -18.07
CA SER A 431 10.93 -20.72 -16.68
C SER A 431 10.71 -19.21 -16.63
N ASN A 432 10.06 -18.75 -15.56
CA ASN A 432 9.85 -17.33 -15.29
C ASN A 432 11.06 -16.64 -14.64
N ILE A 433 12.08 -17.41 -14.21
CA ILE A 433 13.21 -16.87 -13.47
C ILE A 433 14.58 -17.25 -14.05
N LEU A 434 14.65 -18.31 -14.85
CA LEU A 434 15.89 -18.87 -15.36
C LEU A 434 15.82 -19.10 -16.87
N PHE A 435 16.97 -19.04 -17.53
CA PHE A 435 17.17 -19.45 -18.92
C PHE A 435 18.55 -20.11 -19.08
N LEU A 436 18.74 -20.82 -20.20
CA LEU A 436 20.05 -21.31 -20.62
C LEU A 436 20.69 -20.28 -21.55
N ASN A 437 21.90 -19.84 -21.20
CA ASN A 437 22.66 -18.95 -22.07
C ASN A 437 23.26 -19.72 -23.27
N LYS A 438 23.96 -19.01 -24.17
CA LYS A 438 24.61 -19.61 -25.36
C LYS A 438 25.64 -20.70 -25.04
N GLU A 439 26.16 -20.73 -23.81
CA GLU A 439 27.13 -21.73 -23.32
C GLU A 439 26.45 -22.87 -22.53
N ASN A 440 25.12 -23.00 -22.59
CA ASN A 440 24.33 -23.96 -21.80
C ASN A 440 24.48 -23.81 -20.27
N LYS A 441 24.83 -22.62 -19.78
CA LYS A 441 24.85 -22.30 -18.36
C LYS A 441 23.51 -21.71 -17.93
N LEU A 442 23.05 -22.10 -16.74
CA LEU A 442 21.84 -21.56 -16.13
C LEU A 442 22.09 -20.15 -15.59
N GLU A 443 21.32 -19.18 -16.09
CA GLU A 443 21.36 -17.79 -15.65
C GLU A 443 19.96 -17.30 -15.26
N MET A 444 19.92 -16.34 -14.33
CA MET A 444 18.67 -15.67 -13.98
C MET A 444 18.41 -14.50 -14.92
N TYR A 445 17.15 -14.21 -15.20
CA TYR A 445 16.79 -12.99 -15.93
C TYR A 445 17.25 -11.74 -15.16
N PRO A 446 17.92 -10.77 -15.80
CA PRO A 446 18.37 -9.55 -15.11
C PRO A 446 17.24 -8.67 -14.58
N SER A 447 16.06 -8.75 -15.19
CA SER A 447 14.88 -7.92 -14.92
C SER A 447 14.01 -8.41 -13.75
N ILE A 448 14.37 -9.54 -13.12
CA ILE A 448 13.59 -10.08 -11.99
C ILE A 448 14.17 -9.67 -10.63
N SER A 449 13.30 -9.55 -9.63
CA SER A 449 13.72 -9.28 -8.26
C SER A 449 12.93 -10.10 -7.24
N PHE A 450 13.55 -10.41 -6.09
CA PHE A 450 12.93 -11.16 -5.02
C PHE A 450 12.69 -10.28 -3.79
N HIS A 451 11.47 -10.33 -3.28
CA HIS A 451 11.01 -9.51 -2.15
C HIS A 451 10.63 -10.41 -0.99
N PHE A 452 11.14 -10.13 0.20
CA PHE A 452 10.86 -10.91 1.40
C PHE A 452 9.82 -10.21 2.27
N PHE A 453 8.87 -10.99 2.80
CA PHE A 453 7.86 -10.54 3.75
C PHE A 453 7.99 -11.30 5.06
N SER A 454 7.83 -10.60 6.19
CA SER A 454 7.56 -11.22 7.50
C SER A 454 6.51 -10.42 8.25
N SER A 455 5.55 -11.08 8.87
CA SER A 455 4.53 -10.43 9.70
C SER A 455 5.08 -9.86 11.01
N GLN A 456 6.34 -10.17 11.35
CA GLN A 456 7.01 -9.68 12.56
C GLN A 456 8.50 -9.44 12.28
N SER A 457 9.09 -8.48 12.99
CA SER A 457 10.53 -8.22 13.00
C SER A 457 11.32 -9.50 13.34
N PRO A 458 12.42 -9.80 12.62
CA PRO A 458 13.20 -11.01 12.85
C PRO A 458 13.74 -11.08 14.27
N CYS A 459 13.61 -12.24 14.92
CA CYS A 459 14.16 -12.40 16.28
C CYS A 459 15.69 -12.16 16.27
N GLY A 460 16.22 -11.64 17.38
CA GLY A 460 17.63 -11.25 17.51
C GLY A 460 17.79 -9.74 17.57
N ASP A 461 18.86 -9.23 16.95
CA ASP A 461 19.26 -7.83 17.02
C ASP A 461 18.24 -6.84 16.42
N CYS A 462 17.51 -7.27 15.38
CA CYS A 462 16.48 -6.43 14.73
C CYS A 462 15.28 -6.12 15.64
N SER A 463 15.14 -6.83 16.76
CA SER A 463 14.04 -6.67 17.72
C SER A 463 14.42 -5.88 18.98
N ILE A 464 15.62 -5.28 19.01
CA ILE A 464 16.16 -4.54 20.17
C ILE A 464 16.24 -3.05 19.82
N PHE A 465 15.34 -2.25 20.36
CA PHE A 465 15.30 -0.79 20.19
C PHE A 465 14.35 -0.16 21.23
N PRO A 466 14.48 1.16 21.51
CA PRO A 466 13.61 1.86 22.45
C PRO A 466 12.12 1.69 22.11
N LYS A 467 11.27 1.66 23.13
CA LYS A 467 9.83 1.84 22.96
C LYS A 467 9.57 3.35 22.83
N ASP A 468 8.68 3.73 21.92
CA ASP A 468 8.21 5.11 21.86
C ASP A 468 7.35 5.40 23.10
N ASP A 469 7.64 6.49 23.82
CA ASP A 469 6.99 6.88 25.08
C ASP A 469 5.54 7.35 24.89
N ILE A 470 4.62 6.46 24.50
CA ILE A 470 3.17 6.59 24.71
C ILE A 470 2.60 5.18 24.86
N ASP A 471 2.55 4.69 26.10
CA ASP A 471 1.49 3.82 26.63
C ASP A 471 1.84 3.56 28.11
N GLU A 472 1.25 4.34 29.01
CA GLU A 472 1.13 3.98 30.43
C GLU A 472 0.21 2.76 30.53
N GLU A 473 0.75 1.55 30.36
CA GLU A 473 0.12 0.34 30.92
C GLU A 473 1.12 -0.81 31.12
N GLU A 474 1.19 -1.25 32.37
CA GLU A 474 1.76 -2.47 32.94
C GLU A 474 3.29 -2.69 32.91
N CYS A 475 3.92 -2.33 34.05
CA CYS A 475 5.21 -2.86 34.48
C CYS A 475 5.01 -4.27 35.10
N PRO A 476 5.55 -5.37 34.53
CA PRO A 476 5.41 -6.68 35.16
C PRO A 476 6.47 -6.85 36.27
N THR A 477 6.06 -6.68 37.52
CA THR A 477 6.82 -7.11 38.70
C THR A 477 6.91 -8.64 38.75
N LYS A 478 7.99 -9.22 38.22
CA LYS A 478 8.49 -10.54 38.64
C LYS A 478 10.00 -10.51 38.86
N ILE A 479 10.38 -9.99 40.02
CA ILE A 479 11.70 -10.18 40.61
C ILE A 479 11.85 -11.68 40.91
N ARG A 480 12.80 -12.35 40.24
CA ARG A 480 13.30 -13.66 40.68
C ARG A 480 14.32 -13.42 41.78
N LYS A 481 14.01 -13.89 42.99
CA LYS A 481 14.97 -14.00 44.09
C LYS A 481 16.23 -14.75 43.62
N THR A 482 17.39 -14.12 43.72
CA THR A 482 18.69 -14.80 43.77
C THR A 482 19.34 -14.47 45.11
N MET A 483 19.80 -15.53 45.78
CA MET A 483 20.46 -15.52 47.08
C MET A 483 21.82 -14.81 47.04
N HIS A 484 22.19 -14.26 48.19
CA HIS A 484 23.46 -13.64 48.61
C HIS A 484 24.76 -14.05 47.90
N ASN A 485 25.67 -13.08 47.67
CA ASN A 485 26.75 -12.78 48.63
C ASN A 485 27.49 -11.48 48.29
N ASP A 486 27.89 -10.75 49.33
CA ASP A 486 28.54 -9.44 49.30
C ASP A 486 30.00 -9.48 48.79
N LYS A 487 30.39 -8.50 47.96
CA LYS A 487 31.38 -7.44 48.31
C LYS A 487 31.77 -6.57 47.10
N GLU A 488 32.06 -5.32 47.46
CA GLU A 488 32.72 -4.24 46.71
C GLU A 488 31.87 -3.33 45.80
N THR A 489 31.33 -2.31 46.47
CA THR A 489 30.74 -1.08 45.95
C THR A 489 31.83 -0.18 45.33
N MET A 490 31.77 0.04 44.02
CA MET A 490 32.29 1.26 43.40
C MET A 490 31.08 2.09 42.96
N THR A 491 30.77 3.12 43.76
CA THR A 491 29.82 4.18 43.43
C THR A 491 30.39 5.04 42.30
N LEU A 492 29.92 4.81 41.07
CA LEU A 492 29.89 5.85 40.06
C LEU A 492 28.56 6.60 40.18
N GLU A 493 28.62 7.85 40.62
CA GLU A 493 27.52 8.80 40.57
C GLU A 493 27.14 9.05 39.10
N LEU A 494 26.05 8.42 38.65
CA LEU A 494 25.37 8.77 37.41
C LEU A 494 24.30 9.81 37.74
N SER A 495 24.48 11.00 37.16
CA SER A 495 23.57 12.13 37.21
C SER A 495 22.14 11.74 36.85
N VAL A 496 21.19 12.20 37.66
CA VAL A 496 19.74 11.95 37.65
C VAL A 496 19.04 12.60 36.43
N SER A 497 19.48 12.29 35.21
CA SER A 497 18.89 12.84 33.96
C SER A 497 18.58 11.81 32.86
N GLU A 498 18.86 10.51 33.04
CA GLU A 498 18.45 9.46 32.10
C GLU A 498 17.20 8.73 32.58
N ILE A 499 16.05 9.40 32.47
CA ILE A 499 14.74 8.84 32.77
C ILE A 499 14.37 7.80 31.68
N ASN A 500 14.51 6.53 32.04
CA ASN A 500 13.47 5.50 31.91
C ASN A 500 12.94 5.07 30.51
N THR A 501 13.75 5.08 29.46
CA THR A 501 13.34 4.47 28.19
C THR A 501 13.45 2.93 28.25
N ASP A 502 12.32 2.22 28.20
CA ASP A 502 12.29 0.76 28.07
C ASP A 502 12.55 0.33 26.62
N ILE A 503 12.97 -0.91 26.39
CA ILE A 503 13.26 -1.45 25.05
C ILE A 503 12.34 -2.59 24.67
N HIS A 504 12.11 -2.76 23.36
CA HIS A 504 11.66 -4.02 22.81
C HIS A 504 12.72 -5.10 23.02
N ARG A 505 12.31 -6.24 23.60
CA ARG A 505 13.19 -7.33 24.02
C ARG A 505 13.11 -8.52 23.06
N THR A 506 14.22 -9.26 22.95
CA THR A 506 14.29 -10.47 22.14
C THR A 506 14.37 -11.71 23.02
N GLY A 507 13.71 -12.80 22.60
CA GLY A 507 13.89 -14.11 23.23
C GLY A 507 15.23 -14.78 22.90
N ALA A 508 15.98 -14.24 21.93
CA ALA A 508 17.28 -14.77 21.51
C ALA A 508 18.39 -14.30 22.45
N LYS A 509 19.25 -15.24 22.86
CA LYS A 509 20.32 -15.00 23.85
C LYS A 509 21.66 -14.80 23.15
N CYS A 510 22.53 -13.93 23.66
CA CYS A 510 23.91 -13.83 23.17
C CYS A 510 24.59 -15.21 23.17
N LEU A 511 25.41 -15.47 22.16
CA LEU A 511 26.25 -16.66 22.17
C LEU A 511 27.25 -16.59 23.33
N LYS A 512 27.56 -17.74 23.93
CA LYS A 512 28.52 -17.82 25.05
C LYS A 512 29.93 -17.35 24.67
N THR A 513 30.26 -17.39 23.38
CA THR A 513 31.57 -16.98 22.84
C THR A 513 31.68 -15.48 22.58
N GLU A 514 30.60 -14.73 22.74
CA GLU A 514 30.61 -13.27 22.60
C GLU A 514 31.22 -12.62 23.84
N GLN A 515 32.12 -11.65 23.61
CA GLN A 515 32.81 -10.91 24.68
C GLN A 515 31.82 -10.17 25.58
N HIS A 516 30.79 -9.58 24.97
CA HIS A 516 29.76 -8.83 25.68
C HIS A 516 28.49 -9.67 25.80
N GLN A 517 27.92 -9.72 27.01
CA GLN A 517 26.68 -10.43 27.33
C GLN A 517 25.59 -9.43 27.76
N ASP A 518 24.33 -9.85 27.67
CA ASP A 518 23.20 -9.02 28.13
C ASP A 518 23.34 -8.71 29.64
N PRO A 519 23.37 -7.42 30.05
CA PRO A 519 23.51 -7.02 31.45
C PRO A 519 22.29 -7.43 32.29
N LYS A 520 21.12 -7.51 31.65
CA LYS A 520 19.81 -7.74 32.27
C LYS A 520 19.46 -6.69 33.33
N LEU A 521 20.01 -5.49 33.19
CA LEU A 521 19.64 -4.33 34.00
C LEU A 521 18.25 -3.81 33.54
N PRO A 522 17.56 -3.00 34.35
CA PRO A 522 16.27 -2.40 33.97
C PRO A 522 16.36 -1.49 32.74
N GLY A 523 15.21 -1.29 32.08
CA GLY A 523 15.07 -0.35 30.95
C GLY A 523 15.96 -0.68 29.75
N ALA A 524 16.53 0.36 29.14
CA ALA A 524 17.42 0.30 27.98
C ALA A 524 18.64 -0.61 28.17
N ASN A 525 19.09 -0.81 29.41
CA ASN A 525 20.29 -1.58 29.73
C ASN A 525 20.04 -3.10 29.85
N TYR A 526 18.84 -3.58 29.49
CA TYR A 526 18.54 -5.02 29.56
C TYR A 526 19.30 -5.85 28.52
N HIS A 527 19.34 -5.37 27.27
CA HIS A 527 20.01 -6.03 26.16
C HIS A 527 21.09 -5.14 25.56
N ILE A 528 22.17 -5.76 25.09
CA ILE A 528 23.15 -5.09 24.22
C ILE A 528 22.88 -5.40 22.75
N THR A 529 23.14 -4.44 21.86
CA THR A 529 23.07 -4.64 20.40
C THR A 529 24.43 -5.03 19.84
N GLY A 530 24.47 -5.81 18.75
CA GLY A 530 25.71 -6.19 18.07
C GLY A 530 26.03 -7.69 18.11
N PRO A 531 26.11 -8.34 19.29
CA PRO A 531 26.51 -9.74 19.41
C PRO A 531 25.64 -10.72 18.60
N LEU A 532 26.22 -11.83 18.15
CA LEU A 532 25.45 -12.93 17.57
C LEU A 532 24.58 -13.59 18.64
N ARG A 533 23.36 -13.98 18.25
CA ARG A 533 22.36 -14.52 19.19
C ARG A 533 21.87 -15.89 18.77
N THR A 534 21.68 -16.78 19.73
CA THR A 534 21.01 -18.08 19.55
C THR A 534 19.54 -18.00 19.94
N LYS A 535 18.68 -18.71 19.21
CA LYS A 535 17.25 -18.76 19.49
C LYS A 535 16.97 -19.49 20.81
N PRO A 536 15.84 -19.22 21.48
CA PRO A 536 15.38 -20.07 22.56
C PRO A 536 14.96 -21.44 21.99
N GLY A 537 15.43 -22.53 22.62
CA GLY A 537 14.95 -23.88 22.32
C GLY A 537 13.75 -24.25 23.21
N ARG A 538 13.13 -25.41 22.95
CA ARG A 538 12.15 -26.01 23.88
C ARG A 538 12.90 -26.59 25.09
N GLY A 539 13.17 -25.74 26.08
CA GLY A 539 13.97 -26.10 27.25
C GLY A 539 15.40 -25.57 27.12
N ASP A 540 16.31 -26.42 26.67
CA ASP A 540 17.73 -26.06 26.52
C ASP A 540 17.98 -25.16 25.29
N PRO A 541 19.07 -24.35 25.29
CA PRO A 541 19.42 -23.51 24.14
C PRO A 541 19.51 -24.31 22.85
N THR A 542 19.03 -23.74 21.75
CA THR A 542 19.17 -24.38 20.44
C THR A 542 20.56 -24.14 19.84
N LEU A 543 20.92 -24.93 18.83
CA LEU A 543 22.11 -24.74 17.99
C LEU A 543 21.84 -23.78 16.81
N SER A 544 20.67 -23.15 16.79
CA SER A 544 20.20 -22.31 15.69
C SER A 544 20.33 -20.83 16.04
N LEU A 545 21.12 -20.09 15.26
CA LEU A 545 21.20 -18.64 15.41
C LEU A 545 19.87 -17.94 15.11
N SER A 546 19.77 -16.70 15.57
CA SER A 546 18.63 -15.82 15.39
C SER A 546 18.28 -15.59 13.91
N CYS A 547 17.03 -15.20 13.64
CA CYS A 547 16.62 -14.87 12.27
C CYS A 547 17.39 -13.65 11.75
N SER A 548 17.66 -12.66 12.61
CA SER A 548 18.49 -11.48 12.28
C SER A 548 19.85 -11.89 11.72
N ASP A 549 20.60 -12.72 12.46
CA ASP A 549 21.95 -13.16 12.07
C ASP A 549 21.93 -13.98 10.77
N LYS A 550 20.91 -14.82 10.59
CA LYS A 550 20.75 -15.64 9.39
C LYS A 550 20.39 -14.82 8.16
N MET A 551 19.50 -13.85 8.30
CA MET A 551 19.14 -12.96 7.21
C MET A 551 20.31 -12.07 6.82
N ALA A 552 21.09 -11.56 7.79
CA ALA A 552 22.34 -10.85 7.52
C ALA A 552 23.30 -11.69 6.67
N LYS A 553 23.50 -12.95 7.04
CA LYS A 553 24.27 -13.90 6.23
C LYS A 553 23.72 -14.05 4.81
N TRP A 554 22.40 -14.18 4.64
CA TRP A 554 21.78 -14.34 3.32
C TRP A 554 21.92 -13.09 2.45
N ASN A 555 21.89 -11.90 3.04
CA ASN A 555 22.13 -10.65 2.31
C ASN A 555 23.54 -10.61 1.70
N ILE A 556 24.50 -11.35 2.26
CA ILE A 556 25.91 -11.34 1.83
C ILE A 556 26.28 -12.52 0.92
N ILE A 557 25.89 -13.75 1.24
CA ILE A 557 26.25 -14.93 0.42
C ILE A 557 25.10 -15.47 -0.44
N GLY A 558 23.93 -14.85 -0.31
CA GLY A 558 22.71 -15.19 -1.03
C GLY A 558 21.81 -16.18 -0.32
N VAL A 559 20.53 -16.15 -0.71
CA VAL A 559 19.47 -16.97 -0.11
C VAL A 559 19.51 -18.44 -0.57
N GLN A 560 20.11 -18.74 -1.73
CA GLN A 560 20.14 -20.05 -2.38
C GLN A 560 20.94 -21.11 -1.60
N GLY A 561 21.99 -20.69 -0.88
CA GLY A 561 22.87 -21.59 -0.13
C GLY A 561 23.82 -22.41 -1.02
N SER A 562 24.63 -23.27 -0.39
CA SER A 562 25.76 -23.92 -1.07
C SER A 562 25.35 -24.87 -2.20
N LEU A 563 24.40 -25.79 -1.99
CA LEU A 563 24.07 -26.80 -3.01
C LEU A 563 23.57 -26.14 -4.31
N LEU A 564 22.65 -25.17 -4.22
CA LEU A 564 22.16 -24.45 -5.39
C LEU A 564 23.22 -23.53 -6.02
N SER A 565 24.22 -23.06 -5.27
CA SER A 565 25.30 -22.26 -5.86
C SER A 565 26.20 -23.08 -6.81
N LEU A 566 26.04 -24.40 -6.88
CA LEU A 566 26.65 -25.22 -7.93
C LEU A 566 25.99 -24.95 -9.28
N LEU A 567 24.68 -24.73 -9.29
CA LEU A 567 23.86 -24.68 -10.49
C LEU A 567 23.56 -23.25 -10.95
N ILE A 568 23.38 -22.31 -10.00
CA ILE A 568 22.94 -20.94 -10.28
C ILE A 568 23.78 -19.90 -9.54
N SER A 569 23.72 -18.66 -10.03
CA SER A 569 24.38 -17.50 -9.42
C SER A 569 23.77 -17.11 -8.06
N THR A 570 24.43 -16.16 -7.39
CA THR A 570 24.02 -15.68 -6.06
C THR A 570 22.71 -14.90 -6.14
N ILE A 571 21.73 -15.24 -5.29
CA ILE A 571 20.44 -14.55 -5.24
C ILE A 571 20.39 -13.61 -4.05
N LYS A 572 20.16 -12.32 -4.32
CA LYS A 572 19.94 -11.28 -3.31
C LYS A 572 18.46 -10.94 -3.19
N LEU A 573 18.07 -10.48 -2.00
CA LEU A 573 16.75 -9.88 -1.80
C LEU A 573 16.84 -8.40 -2.18
N GLU A 574 15.86 -7.95 -2.95
CA GLU A 574 15.68 -6.54 -3.34
C GLU A 574 15.08 -5.74 -2.17
N SER A 575 14.12 -6.34 -1.47
CA SER A 575 13.49 -5.72 -0.30
C SER A 575 13.13 -6.71 0.80
N ILE A 576 13.01 -6.18 2.02
CA ILE A 576 12.51 -6.87 3.21
C ILE A 576 11.37 -6.00 3.79
N THR A 577 10.18 -6.57 3.84
CA THR A 577 8.97 -5.90 4.34
C THR A 577 8.49 -6.55 5.63
N ILE A 578 8.29 -5.74 6.66
CA ILE A 578 7.71 -6.14 7.95
C ILE A 578 6.23 -5.73 8.02
N GLY A 579 5.34 -6.62 8.45
CA GLY A 579 3.91 -6.33 8.60
C GLY A 579 3.60 -5.31 9.71
N LYS A 580 2.40 -4.71 9.65
CA LYS A 580 1.89 -3.84 10.73
C LYS A 580 1.52 -4.63 11.98
N GLY A 581 1.42 -3.94 13.11
CA GLY A 581 0.96 -4.52 14.37
C GLY A 581 2.06 -5.27 15.12
N CYS A 582 3.32 -5.02 14.78
CA CYS A 582 4.47 -5.41 15.58
C CYS A 582 5.44 -4.22 15.72
N PRO A 583 6.24 -4.19 16.79
CA PRO A 583 7.31 -3.22 16.92
C PRO A 583 8.25 -3.22 15.70
N PHE A 584 8.57 -2.03 15.21
CA PHE A 584 9.45 -1.84 14.07
C PHE A 584 10.33 -0.61 14.28
N SER A 585 11.62 -0.76 14.03
CA SER A 585 12.57 0.35 13.92
C SER A 585 13.42 0.11 12.68
N LEU A 586 13.42 1.07 11.76
CA LEU A 586 14.25 0.99 10.55
C LEU A 586 15.73 0.90 10.92
N GLU A 587 16.16 1.70 11.90
CA GLU A 587 17.54 1.68 12.40
C GLU A 587 17.94 0.31 12.96
N ALA A 588 17.07 -0.31 13.76
CA ALA A 588 17.32 -1.65 14.32
C ALA A 588 17.39 -2.73 13.24
N MET A 589 16.53 -2.63 12.22
CA MET A 589 16.54 -3.53 11.07
C MET A 589 17.83 -3.37 10.25
N GLU A 590 18.22 -2.14 9.91
CA GLU A 590 19.45 -1.85 9.18
C GLU A 590 20.70 -2.30 9.95
N ARG A 591 20.73 -2.05 11.26
CA ARG A 591 21.79 -2.52 12.16
C ARG A 591 21.88 -4.03 12.18
N GLY A 592 20.77 -4.71 12.48
CA GLY A 592 20.74 -6.16 12.67
C GLY A 592 21.03 -6.95 11.40
N LEU A 593 20.67 -6.41 10.24
CA LEU A 593 20.80 -7.06 8.92
C LEU A 593 22.08 -6.70 8.17
N CYS A 594 22.64 -5.49 8.35
CA CYS A 594 23.73 -5.00 7.52
C CYS A 594 24.79 -4.19 8.30
N LYS A 595 24.42 -3.05 8.91
CA LYS A 595 25.37 -2.02 9.38
C LYS A 595 26.36 -2.52 10.44
N ARG A 596 25.96 -3.46 11.30
CA ARG A 596 26.87 -4.02 12.33
C ARG A 596 27.96 -4.94 11.78
N PHE A 597 27.85 -5.37 10.53
CA PHE A 597 28.85 -6.22 9.88
C PHE A 597 29.73 -5.41 8.93
N SER A 598 29.15 -4.63 8.01
CA SER A 598 29.92 -3.73 7.15
C SER A 598 29.02 -2.74 6.41
N ASN A 599 29.51 -1.50 6.27
CA ASN A 599 28.83 -0.44 5.50
C ASN A 599 29.00 -0.59 3.98
N LYS A 600 29.85 -1.52 3.51
CA LYS A 600 30.11 -1.76 2.07
C LYS A 600 29.22 -2.85 1.47
N LEU A 601 28.31 -3.43 2.25
CA LEU A 601 27.48 -4.56 1.83
C LEU A 601 26.19 -4.11 1.15
N HIS A 602 25.66 -4.94 0.24
CA HIS A 602 24.33 -4.75 -0.35
C HIS A 602 23.27 -4.67 0.76
N VAL A 603 22.55 -3.55 0.82
CA VAL A 603 21.46 -3.32 1.76
C VAL A 603 20.14 -3.49 1.02
N PRO A 604 19.32 -4.51 1.34
CA PRO A 604 17.98 -4.59 0.77
C PRO A 604 17.14 -3.40 1.23
N LYS A 605 16.19 -2.95 0.42
CA LYS A 605 15.24 -1.91 0.83
C LYS A 605 14.38 -2.44 1.97
N ILE A 606 14.41 -1.78 3.13
CA ILE A 606 13.66 -2.20 4.32
C ILE A 606 12.41 -1.35 4.45
N PHE A 607 11.27 -2.00 4.65
CA PHE A 607 9.98 -1.33 4.76
C PHE A 607 9.15 -1.89 5.91
N GLN A 608 8.23 -1.07 6.42
CA GLN A 608 7.07 -1.53 7.15
C GLN A 608 5.83 -1.37 6.27
N ALA A 609 4.99 -2.40 6.20
CA ALA A 609 3.69 -2.33 5.56
C ALA A 609 2.63 -1.82 6.54
N ASP A 610 1.56 -1.25 6.01
CA ASP A 610 0.37 -0.82 6.75
C ASP A 610 -0.64 -1.95 7.03
N ILE A 611 -0.34 -3.16 6.57
CA ILE A 611 -1.23 -4.31 6.67
C ILE A 611 -0.74 -5.23 7.78
N ALA A 612 -1.62 -5.49 8.76
CA ALA A 612 -1.33 -6.36 9.88
C ALA A 612 -1.79 -7.80 9.61
N PHE A 613 -1.01 -8.78 10.06
CA PHE A 613 -1.41 -10.17 9.99
C PHE A 613 -2.39 -10.51 11.11
N ALA A 614 -3.53 -11.11 10.77
CA ALA A 614 -4.64 -11.33 11.71
C ALA A 614 -4.33 -12.33 12.84
N GLN A 615 -3.43 -13.30 12.60
CA GLN A 615 -3.06 -14.32 13.59
C GLN A 615 -1.74 -14.01 14.32
N ARG A 616 -1.39 -12.73 14.39
CA ARG A 616 -0.28 -12.23 15.20
C ARG A 616 -0.58 -12.36 16.70
N LYS A 617 0.42 -12.14 17.53
CA LYS A 617 0.28 -12.13 18.99
C LYS A 617 -0.43 -10.84 19.42
N GLU A 618 -1.70 -10.94 19.80
CA GLU A 618 -2.54 -9.80 20.24
C GLU A 618 -3.77 -10.32 21.02
N GLY A 619 -4.20 -9.56 22.05
CA GLY A 619 -5.39 -9.86 22.84
C GLY A 619 -5.41 -11.29 23.40
N LYS A 620 -6.44 -12.07 23.04
CA LYS A 620 -6.64 -13.45 23.52
C LYS A 620 -5.63 -14.48 22.98
N ARG A 621 -4.80 -14.12 21.98
CA ARG A 621 -3.83 -15.02 21.34
C ARG A 621 -2.51 -15.06 22.13
N ILE A 622 -2.51 -15.82 23.22
CA ILE A 622 -1.36 -15.92 24.13
C ILE A 622 -0.37 -17.05 23.75
N ASN A 623 -0.85 -18.11 23.10
CA ASN A 623 -0.05 -19.31 22.86
C ASN A 623 0.57 -19.35 21.46
N PRO A 624 1.88 -19.58 21.30
CA PRO A 624 2.45 -19.81 19.97
C PRO A 624 1.98 -21.14 19.38
N CYS A 625 1.46 -21.12 18.16
CA CYS A 625 0.96 -22.29 17.44
C CYS A 625 2.04 -23.40 17.38
N PRO A 626 1.72 -24.67 17.71
CA PRO A 626 2.69 -25.76 17.75
C PRO A 626 3.09 -26.26 16.37
N SER A 627 2.29 -25.94 15.34
CA SER A 627 2.48 -26.37 13.96
C SER A 627 3.01 -25.24 13.07
N SER A 628 3.52 -25.61 11.90
CA SER A 628 4.13 -24.69 10.94
C SER A 628 3.68 -25.09 9.54
N ILE A 629 3.09 -24.13 8.81
CA ILE A 629 2.65 -24.35 7.43
C ILE A 629 3.81 -24.05 6.49
N ILE A 630 3.96 -24.85 5.44
CA ILE A 630 4.97 -24.67 4.40
C ILE A 630 4.27 -24.82 3.03
N TRP A 631 4.32 -23.77 2.24
CA TRP A 631 3.78 -23.72 0.88
C TRP A 631 4.84 -23.22 -0.11
N CYS A 632 4.81 -23.75 -1.33
CA CYS A 632 5.76 -23.44 -2.38
C CYS A 632 5.11 -23.53 -3.77
N ALA A 633 5.42 -22.57 -4.64
CA ALA A 633 4.87 -22.46 -6.00
C ALA A 633 5.55 -23.41 -7.01
N VAL A 634 5.45 -24.72 -6.78
CA VAL A 634 6.02 -25.75 -7.67
C VAL A 634 4.94 -26.49 -8.45
N ARG A 635 5.30 -27.14 -9.58
CA ARG A 635 4.38 -27.94 -10.41
C ARG A 635 3.55 -28.95 -9.60
N LYS A 636 4.16 -29.56 -8.57
CA LYS A 636 3.50 -30.47 -7.61
C LYS A 636 3.38 -29.81 -6.24
N SER A 637 2.40 -28.91 -6.09
CA SER A 637 2.22 -28.06 -4.91
C SER A 637 1.53 -28.82 -3.76
N ASP A 638 2.33 -29.53 -2.95
CA ASP A 638 1.86 -30.09 -1.69
C ASP A 638 1.98 -29.07 -0.54
N LEU A 639 0.86 -28.75 0.11
CA LEU A 639 0.84 -28.03 1.38
C LEU A 639 1.37 -28.95 2.48
N GLU A 640 2.48 -28.59 3.14
CA GLU A 640 3.05 -29.38 4.21
C GLU A 640 2.85 -28.71 5.56
N ILE A 641 2.50 -29.52 6.57
CA ILE A 641 2.37 -29.07 7.95
C ILE A 641 3.47 -29.75 8.75
N ALA A 642 4.30 -28.97 9.43
CA ALA A 642 5.36 -29.45 10.29
C ALA A 642 4.96 -29.33 11.77
N VAL A 643 5.18 -30.40 12.54
CA VAL A 643 4.97 -30.45 13.99
C VAL A 643 6.22 -31.05 14.61
N GLN A 644 6.86 -30.32 15.53
CA GLN A 644 8.15 -30.73 16.15
C GLN A 644 9.25 -31.10 15.14
N GLY A 645 9.24 -30.42 13.99
CA GLY A 645 10.18 -30.65 12.89
C GLY A 645 9.92 -31.92 12.07
N ARG A 646 8.77 -32.58 12.23
CA ARG A 646 8.31 -33.72 11.44
C ARG A 646 7.07 -33.36 10.63
N LYS A 647 6.79 -34.10 9.55
CA LYS A 647 5.54 -33.94 8.80
C LYS A 647 4.35 -34.37 9.68
N GLN A 648 3.26 -33.60 9.65
CA GLN A 648 2.05 -33.92 10.41
C GLN A 648 1.55 -35.32 10.05
N GLY A 649 1.12 -36.09 11.04
CA GLY A 649 0.70 -37.49 10.88
C GLY A 649 1.85 -38.52 10.92
N VAL A 650 3.12 -38.08 10.85
CA VAL A 650 4.28 -38.95 11.06
C VAL A 650 4.55 -39.08 12.56
N THR A 651 4.27 -40.26 13.10
CA THR A 651 4.64 -40.64 14.46
C THR A 651 5.98 -41.38 14.46
N LYS A 652 6.61 -41.56 15.64
CA LYS A 652 7.78 -42.44 15.80
C LYS A 652 7.55 -43.87 15.26
N LYS A 653 6.29 -44.29 15.10
CA LYS A 653 5.89 -45.64 14.64
C LYS A 653 5.63 -45.73 13.13
N LYS A 654 5.31 -44.63 12.43
CA LYS A 654 5.08 -44.60 10.96
C LYS A 654 6.27 -43.94 10.26
N LYS A 655 7.27 -44.73 9.88
CA LYS A 655 8.47 -44.28 9.14
C LYS A 655 8.11 -44.00 7.67
N GLY A 656 8.69 -42.95 7.05
CA GLY A 656 8.74 -42.86 5.59
C GLY A 656 8.40 -41.52 4.91
N HIS A 657 7.72 -40.57 5.58
CA HIS A 657 7.36 -39.30 4.92
C HIS A 657 8.15 -38.10 5.49
N ASN A 658 9.21 -37.72 4.77
CA ASN A 658 9.99 -36.53 5.09
C ASN A 658 9.24 -35.25 4.70
N LEU A 659 9.50 -34.15 5.41
CA LEU A 659 9.17 -32.82 4.89
C LEU A 659 10.05 -32.53 3.67
N LEU A 660 9.47 -32.03 2.59
CA LEU A 660 10.19 -31.76 1.34
C LEU A 660 11.20 -30.61 1.47
N VAL A 661 11.06 -29.80 2.51
CA VAL A 661 12.00 -28.73 2.89
C VAL A 661 13.12 -29.20 3.84
N SER A 662 13.16 -30.48 4.19
CA SER A 662 14.22 -31.07 5.01
C SER A 662 15.57 -31.09 4.28
N ARG A 663 16.69 -31.24 5.02
CA ARG A 663 18.01 -31.30 4.38
C ARG A 663 18.13 -32.54 3.49
N ARG A 664 17.56 -33.67 3.95
CA ARG A 664 17.54 -34.94 3.21
C ARG A 664 16.78 -34.78 1.89
N ALA A 665 15.56 -34.25 1.91
CA ALA A 665 14.76 -34.07 0.70
C ALA A 665 15.37 -33.04 -0.28
N LEU A 666 15.94 -31.95 0.22
CA LEU A 666 16.62 -30.96 -0.62
C LEU A 666 17.91 -31.51 -1.26
N LEU A 667 18.67 -32.33 -0.53
CA LEU A 667 19.84 -33.03 -1.09
C LEU A 667 19.41 -34.02 -2.16
N GLU A 668 18.39 -34.83 -1.89
CA GLU A 668 17.84 -35.80 -2.83
C GLU A 668 17.37 -35.13 -4.12
N THR A 669 16.71 -33.97 -4.01
CA THR A 669 16.28 -33.17 -5.17
C THR A 669 17.50 -32.66 -5.96
N CYS A 670 18.53 -32.17 -5.27
CA CYS A 670 19.76 -31.68 -5.92
C CYS A 670 20.45 -32.79 -6.71
N LEU A 671 20.66 -33.96 -6.10
CA LEU A 671 21.35 -35.08 -6.74
C LEU A 671 20.53 -35.62 -7.92
N LYS A 672 19.20 -35.73 -7.78
CA LYS A 672 18.33 -36.12 -8.90
C LYS A 672 18.45 -35.20 -10.11
N ILE A 673 18.58 -33.89 -9.90
CA ILE A 673 18.81 -32.93 -10.99
C ILE A 673 20.19 -33.16 -11.61
N CYS A 674 21.25 -33.29 -10.81
CA CYS A 674 22.59 -33.55 -11.32
C CYS A 674 22.67 -34.86 -12.13
N ASP A 675 22.05 -35.94 -11.62
CA ASP A 675 22.04 -37.24 -12.29
C ASP A 675 21.24 -37.23 -13.59
N LYS A 676 20.12 -36.50 -13.61
CA LYS A 676 19.25 -36.35 -14.79
C LYS A 676 19.92 -35.51 -15.89
N TYR A 677 20.74 -34.52 -15.52
CA TYR A 677 21.34 -33.56 -16.46
C TYR A 677 22.86 -33.42 -16.29
N LYS A 678 23.59 -34.46 -16.69
CA LYS A 678 25.05 -34.57 -16.53
C LYS A 678 25.89 -33.47 -17.20
N ASN A 679 25.30 -32.74 -18.17
CA ASN A 679 26.02 -31.78 -19.02
C ASN A 679 26.15 -30.37 -18.44
N ILE A 680 25.58 -30.07 -17.27
CA ILE A 680 25.47 -28.67 -16.75
C ILE A 680 26.63 -28.26 -15.84
N LYS A 681 27.43 -29.22 -15.37
CA LYS A 681 28.75 -29.04 -14.76
C LYS A 681 29.34 -30.41 -14.51
N THR A 682 30.33 -30.75 -15.30
CA THR A 682 30.76 -32.11 -15.66
C THR A 682 31.65 -32.83 -14.65
N ASP A 683 31.86 -32.30 -13.44
CA ASP A 683 32.82 -32.88 -12.48
C ASP A 683 32.19 -33.42 -11.19
N ILE A 684 30.86 -33.33 -11.04
CA ILE A 684 30.16 -33.86 -9.86
C ILE A 684 29.88 -35.35 -10.07
N PHE A 685 30.84 -36.20 -9.71
CA PHE A 685 30.59 -37.61 -9.55
C PHE A 685 29.76 -37.83 -8.28
N HIS A 686 28.74 -38.70 -8.35
CA HIS A 686 27.96 -39.17 -7.21
C HIS A 686 28.60 -40.48 -6.68
N PRO A 687 29.71 -40.45 -5.91
CA PRO A 687 30.26 -41.68 -5.36
C PRO A 687 29.25 -42.31 -4.40
N LYS A 688 29.22 -43.64 -4.34
CA LYS A 688 28.43 -44.36 -3.35
C LYS A 688 28.87 -43.88 -1.96
N ARG A 689 27.90 -43.48 -1.10
CA ARG A 689 28.10 -43.06 0.30
C ARG A 689 28.74 -41.69 0.52
N ILE A 690 28.41 -40.68 -0.29
CA ILE A 690 28.77 -39.29 0.02
C ILE A 690 27.86 -38.69 1.09
N THR A 691 28.42 -37.95 2.06
CA THR A 691 27.62 -37.29 3.09
C THR A 691 27.06 -35.95 2.61
N TYR A 692 26.00 -35.48 3.27
CA TYR A 692 25.49 -34.11 3.04
C TYR A 692 26.55 -33.04 3.32
N TYR A 693 27.47 -33.28 4.27
CA TYR A 693 28.59 -32.38 4.52
C TYR A 693 29.50 -32.27 3.30
N ASP A 694 29.91 -33.40 2.72
CA ASP A 694 30.83 -33.45 1.57
C ASP A 694 30.20 -32.82 0.33
N CYS A 695 28.92 -33.09 0.06
CA CYS A 695 28.19 -32.47 -1.06
C CYS A 695 28.19 -30.94 -0.96
N LYS A 696 28.18 -30.38 0.25
CA LYS A 696 28.26 -28.92 0.42
C LYS A 696 29.65 -28.37 0.10
N GLN A 697 30.71 -29.17 0.24
CA GLN A 697 32.08 -28.74 -0.03
C GLN A 697 32.37 -28.61 -1.53
N TRP A 698 31.57 -29.26 -2.39
CA TRP A 698 31.65 -29.07 -3.84
C TRP A 698 31.51 -27.61 -4.29
N SER A 699 30.80 -26.80 -3.51
CA SER A 699 30.61 -25.37 -3.79
C SER A 699 31.80 -24.54 -3.29
N VAL A 700 32.98 -24.76 -3.86
CA VAL A 700 34.26 -24.18 -3.40
C VAL A 700 34.18 -22.67 -3.23
N GLN A 701 33.65 -21.95 -4.23
CA GLN A 701 33.50 -20.49 -4.17
C GLN A 701 32.62 -20.07 -2.98
N TYR A 702 31.46 -20.71 -2.80
CA TYR A 702 30.54 -20.39 -1.70
C TYR A 702 31.20 -20.67 -0.34
N GLN A 703 31.93 -21.78 -0.19
CA GLN A 703 32.62 -22.12 1.05
C GLN A 703 33.76 -21.14 1.33
N SER A 704 34.56 -20.80 0.33
CA SER A 704 35.66 -19.84 0.44
C SER A 704 35.13 -18.47 0.90
N THR A 705 34.11 -17.93 0.22
CA THR A 705 33.47 -16.67 0.61
C THR A 705 32.88 -16.76 2.02
N TRP A 706 32.21 -17.86 2.38
CA TRP A 706 31.66 -18.00 3.73
C TRP A 706 32.75 -18.08 4.82
N ASN A 707 33.87 -18.75 4.55
CA ASN A 707 34.99 -18.84 5.48
C ASN A 707 35.70 -17.50 5.65
N GLN A 708 35.83 -16.72 4.58
CA GLN A 708 36.33 -15.35 4.65
C GLN A 708 35.41 -14.48 5.53
N LEU A 709 34.11 -14.45 5.25
CA LEU A 709 33.15 -13.65 6.01
C LEU A 709 33.07 -14.06 7.48
N LYS A 710 33.24 -15.35 7.80
CA LYS A 710 33.36 -15.82 9.17
C LYS A 710 34.55 -15.21 9.90
N ARG A 711 35.71 -15.10 9.24
CA ARG A 711 36.91 -14.49 9.85
C ARG A 711 36.79 -12.98 9.98
N GLU A 712 36.13 -12.32 9.03
CA GLU A 712 36.05 -10.86 8.98
C GLU A 712 34.88 -10.29 9.82
N PHE A 713 33.69 -10.88 9.71
CA PHE A 713 32.45 -10.27 10.24
C PHE A 713 31.65 -11.18 11.17
N PHE A 714 31.76 -12.51 11.02
CA PHE A 714 30.97 -13.48 11.78
C PHE A 714 31.85 -14.36 12.68
N ILE A 715 32.79 -13.75 13.40
CA ILE A 715 33.86 -14.41 14.17
C ILE A 715 33.30 -15.47 15.14
N SER A 716 32.26 -15.10 15.89
CA SER A 716 31.61 -15.96 16.88
C SER A 716 30.62 -16.97 16.28
N TRP A 717 30.48 -17.07 14.95
CA TRP A 717 29.47 -17.92 14.33
C TRP A 717 29.83 -19.41 14.49
N PRO A 718 29.02 -20.19 15.22
CA PRO A 718 29.38 -21.56 15.57
C PRO A 718 29.33 -22.49 14.36
N ASP A 719 30.25 -23.44 14.33
CA ASP A 719 30.18 -24.55 13.40
C ASP A 719 29.04 -25.49 13.75
N LYS A 720 28.35 -25.96 12.71
CA LYS A 720 27.30 -26.95 12.90
C LYS A 720 27.94 -28.29 13.21
N PRO A 721 27.50 -28.99 14.28
CA PRO A 721 28.03 -30.31 14.60
C PRO A 721 27.96 -31.27 13.41
N LEU A 722 29.03 -32.06 13.24
CA LEU A 722 29.17 -32.97 12.10
C LEU A 722 28.04 -34.01 12.06
N TYR A 723 27.59 -34.50 13.22
CA TYR A 723 26.49 -35.48 13.33
C TYR A 723 25.12 -34.99 12.77
N LEU A 724 24.96 -33.68 12.53
CA LEU A 724 23.78 -33.13 11.87
C LEU A 724 23.94 -33.02 10.34
N GLN A 725 25.14 -33.28 9.83
CA GLN A 725 25.54 -33.16 8.44
C GLN A 725 26.12 -34.47 7.87
N ASP A 726 26.40 -35.46 8.70
CA ASP A 726 27.04 -36.76 8.37
C ASP A 726 26.07 -37.84 7.86
N PHE A 727 24.89 -37.46 7.35
CA PHE A 727 23.94 -38.42 6.81
C PHE A 727 24.14 -38.60 5.30
N ILE A 728 23.86 -39.82 4.84
CA ILE A 728 23.86 -40.22 3.43
C ILE A 728 22.41 -40.43 2.93
N LEU A 729 22.20 -40.40 1.62
CA LEU A 729 20.92 -40.77 0.99
C LEU A 729 20.76 -42.27 0.86
#